data_AF-A0A2N0B9N3-F1
#
_entry.id   AF-A0A2N0B9N3-F1
#
_cell.length_a   1.000
_cell.length_b   1.000
_cell.length_c   1.000
_cell.angle_alpha   90.00
_cell.angle_beta   90.00
_cell.angle_gamma   90.00
#
_symmetry.space_group_name_H-M   'P 1'
#
loop_
_entity.id
_entity.type
_entity.pdbx_description
1 polymer ?
#
loop_
_entity_poly.entity_id
_entity_poly.type
_entity_poly.pdbx_seq_one_letter_code
_entity_poly.pdbx_strand_id
1 'polypeptide(L)'
;MILSKIAAYFKPPVFSDTEKDFSVKLMYGIMVACVFVATTYRIIHPLLAEKPKSIYIAAYLIPLAALVCHVIAKTGRILLAAHVMLGIQWLATFIVLLREGATQTVVFPISLVLIVMSALLLGRTAVYVYSFLSVFLSVLSLFLIEKGIIVPVEKTGGPWSILMGEICAFILIAILMRYSLLGFHEVKKELSETQRYAGLGGWSLNTQTLELTLTKEFLFLLGDEEAKESRSMQLSEYLNAFVVEPDKSRILKALAESLIKKETPDFTTELVYQIRTIDGRNRFLLTKGKFRNSIIGFGTGQDVTEKHLAEEAIRPTREIYSKVFTMSPISTSISTVNDGRYIEVNDSFLTMFGYTREETIGKTSLELNIWLDPKTRTDYLERLKSERVLSDQELILRAKDGRLIYAECYSMFAEIDGKPCIINLVKDISEKKEAEALRRLNREISDQKALIEKQNLELETILQNLRKTQNQLIVSEKMAALGQLVAGIAHEINNPIGVIKASNDSIRSYFETASTRITQTSGKIQTLNAEEFEEFQSLFRKGMSDREVISPKEARVKIKDLEAKLKAFDFENAHTAAQDLVECGLESATEEFPKLFSVQNAQTIVNFALQEILAAKSSKLIDMSVNRTSKIVYALRKFTHWSSEGVKTPVVLQESLETVLTIYQNQLKAGVEIQKNYGEVPPIYGYADDLIHVWTNLIYNAAQAMSFKGILGIEIARQGANAEVRISDTGPGIPEEVQDRIFEPFFTTKAPGEGSGLGLDIARRIIETHGGSIRFSSSASGAVFTVSLPIS
;
A
#
# COMPACT_ATOMS: atom_id res chain seq x y z
N MET A 1 33.65 17.42 -37.91
CA MET A 1 35.00 16.85 -38.15
C MET A 1 35.90 16.86 -36.92
N ILE A 2 35.99 17.95 -36.14
CA ILE A 2 36.79 17.99 -34.90
C ILE A 2 36.14 17.14 -33.78
N LEU A 3 34.82 17.28 -33.57
CA LEU A 3 34.05 16.45 -32.62
C LEU A 3 34.11 14.95 -32.92
N SER A 4 34.14 14.55 -34.20
CA SER A 4 34.28 13.15 -34.59
C SER A 4 35.70 12.61 -34.39
N LYS A 5 36.74 13.44 -34.58
CA LYS A 5 38.13 13.08 -34.23
C LYS A 5 38.34 12.99 -32.72
N ILE A 6 37.72 13.87 -31.93
CA ILE A 6 37.73 13.80 -30.46
C ILE A 6 37.00 12.54 -29.97
N ALA A 7 35.81 12.26 -30.50
CA ALA A 7 35.06 11.04 -30.16
C ALA A 7 35.81 9.75 -30.55
N ALA A 8 36.51 9.74 -31.69
CA ALA A 8 37.37 8.62 -32.10
C ALA A 8 38.60 8.47 -31.20
N TYR A 9 39.19 9.58 -30.74
CA TYR A 9 40.36 9.56 -29.86
C TYR A 9 40.05 9.03 -28.46
N PHE A 10 38.82 9.23 -27.97
CA PHE A 10 38.32 8.75 -26.67
C PHE A 10 37.65 7.37 -26.70
N LYS A 11 37.71 6.63 -27.84
CA LYS A 11 37.24 5.24 -27.86
C LYS A 11 38.11 4.36 -26.94
N PRO A 12 37.48 3.46 -26.16
CA PRO A 12 38.23 2.52 -25.33
C PRO A 12 39.09 1.61 -26.22
N PRO A 13 40.36 1.34 -25.83
CA PRO A 13 41.19 0.37 -26.53
C PRO A 13 40.60 -1.04 -26.39
N VAL A 14 40.56 -1.79 -27.50
CA VAL A 14 40.01 -3.15 -27.54
C VAL A 14 41.16 -4.15 -27.38
N PHE A 15 41.03 -5.08 -26.43
CA PHE A 15 42.02 -6.13 -26.18
C PHE A 15 41.46 -7.49 -26.59
N SER A 16 42.31 -8.41 -27.06
CA SER A 16 41.90 -9.79 -27.39
C SER A 16 41.68 -10.67 -26.16
N ASP A 17 42.24 -10.24 -25.03
CA ASP A 17 42.06 -10.86 -23.71
C ASP A 17 40.76 -10.31 -23.12
N THR A 18 39.76 -11.19 -23.00
CA THR A 18 38.38 -10.87 -22.64
C THR A 18 38.26 -10.24 -21.26
N GLU A 19 39.11 -10.64 -20.32
CA GLU A 19 39.14 -10.07 -18.96
C GLU A 19 39.71 -8.63 -18.97
N LYS A 20 40.75 -8.39 -19.78
CA LYS A 20 41.34 -7.05 -19.94
C LYS A 20 40.44 -6.11 -20.72
N ASP A 21 39.79 -6.59 -21.77
CA ASP A 21 38.84 -5.80 -22.57
C ASP A 21 37.64 -5.35 -21.74
N PHE A 22 37.12 -6.25 -20.90
CA PHE A 22 36.07 -5.91 -19.95
C PHE A 22 36.51 -4.83 -18.95
N SER A 23 37.66 -5.03 -18.31
CA SER A 23 38.20 -4.09 -17.31
C SER A 23 38.37 -2.67 -17.89
N VAL A 24 38.75 -2.57 -19.16
CA VAL A 24 38.90 -1.30 -19.87
C VAL A 24 37.55 -0.66 -20.18
N LYS A 25 36.58 -1.43 -20.70
CA LYS A 25 35.22 -0.92 -20.97
C LYS A 25 34.55 -0.40 -19.69
N LEU A 26 34.72 -1.12 -18.58
CA LEU A 26 34.22 -0.72 -17.26
C LEU A 26 34.84 0.61 -16.80
N MET A 27 36.15 0.72 -16.86
CA MET A 27 36.89 1.93 -16.47
C MET A 27 36.48 3.16 -17.31
N TYR A 28 36.29 3.00 -18.62
CA TYR A 28 35.86 4.09 -19.51
C TYR A 28 34.40 4.49 -19.30
N GLY A 29 33.50 3.54 -19.03
CA GLY A 29 32.10 3.83 -18.69
C GLY A 29 31.98 4.68 -17.42
N ILE A 30 32.77 4.34 -16.40
CA ILE A 30 32.90 5.10 -15.15
C ILE A 30 33.41 6.52 -15.43
N MET A 31 34.48 6.62 -16.22
CA MET A 31 35.12 7.90 -16.54
C MET A 31 34.15 8.90 -17.19
N VAL A 32 33.35 8.44 -18.17
CA VAL A 32 32.34 9.28 -18.84
C VAL A 32 31.25 9.73 -17.87
N ALA A 33 30.77 8.83 -17.01
CA ALA A 33 29.76 9.16 -16.01
C ALA A 33 30.24 10.22 -15.02
N CYS A 34 31.48 10.09 -14.51
CA CYS A 34 32.07 11.08 -13.60
C CYS A 34 32.19 12.46 -14.26
N VAL A 35 32.63 12.53 -15.52
CA VAL A 35 32.73 13.79 -16.27
C VAL A 35 31.36 14.42 -16.51
N PHE A 36 30.36 13.61 -16.86
CA PHE A 36 28.99 14.07 -17.06
C PHE A 36 28.39 14.65 -15.78
N VAL A 37 28.51 13.94 -14.65
CA VAL A 37 28.04 14.40 -13.33
C VAL A 37 28.76 15.69 -12.92
N ALA A 38 30.09 15.75 -13.06
CA ALA A 38 30.86 16.95 -12.72
C ALA A 38 30.47 18.18 -13.57
N THR A 39 30.23 17.98 -14.86
CA THR A 39 29.80 19.05 -15.77
C THR A 39 28.39 19.52 -15.46
N THR A 40 27.49 18.58 -15.17
CA THR A 40 26.09 18.86 -14.78
C THR A 40 26.06 19.62 -13.47
N TYR A 41 26.83 19.18 -12.47
CA TYR A 41 26.98 19.88 -11.20
C TYR A 41 27.51 21.30 -11.40
N ARG A 42 28.54 21.49 -12.23
CA ARG A 42 29.10 22.82 -12.50
C ARG A 42 28.14 23.77 -13.23
N ILE A 43 27.26 23.27 -14.10
CA ILE A 43 26.33 24.13 -14.86
C ILE A 43 25.09 24.44 -14.02
N ILE A 44 24.53 23.42 -13.37
CA ILE A 44 23.23 23.51 -12.70
C ILE A 44 23.36 24.03 -11.27
N HIS A 45 24.40 23.61 -10.53
CA HIS A 45 24.55 24.00 -9.13
C HIS A 45 24.72 25.53 -8.94
N PRO A 46 25.50 26.27 -9.76
CA PRO A 46 25.60 27.73 -9.63
C PRO A 46 24.35 28.50 -10.10
N LEU A 47 23.46 27.88 -10.87
CA LEU A 47 22.15 28.46 -11.21
C LEU A 47 21.16 28.39 -10.04
N LEU A 48 21.39 27.46 -9.11
CA LEU A 48 20.51 27.17 -7.97
C LEU A 48 21.08 27.61 -6.61
N ALA A 49 22.38 27.94 -6.54
CA ALA A 49 23.06 28.31 -5.30
C ALA A 49 23.59 29.77 -5.34
N GLU A 50 23.33 30.54 -4.28
CA GLU A 50 23.71 31.97 -4.15
C GLU A 50 25.23 32.21 -3.91
N LYS A 51 26.13 31.34 -4.38
CA LYS A 51 27.60 31.46 -4.15
C LYS A 51 28.38 31.92 -5.40
N PRO A 52 29.48 32.70 -5.23
CA PRO A 52 30.31 33.14 -6.35
C PRO A 52 31.03 31.98 -7.05
N LYS A 53 31.14 32.08 -8.39
CA LYS A 53 31.67 31.05 -9.31
C LYS A 53 33.13 30.62 -9.05
N SER A 54 33.90 31.37 -8.25
CA SER A 54 35.33 31.15 -8.00
C SER A 54 35.64 29.98 -7.04
N ILE A 55 34.63 29.35 -6.44
CA ILE A 55 34.82 28.35 -5.37
C ILE A 55 34.92 26.90 -5.92
N TYR A 56 34.39 26.61 -7.12
CA TYR A 56 34.24 25.23 -7.64
C TYR A 56 35.47 24.66 -8.37
N ILE A 57 36.65 24.68 -7.74
CA ILE A 57 37.90 24.17 -8.34
C ILE A 57 37.84 22.63 -8.51
N ALA A 58 37.13 21.93 -7.63
CA ALA A 58 37.06 20.47 -7.65
C ALA A 58 36.37 19.89 -8.90
N ALA A 59 35.43 20.62 -9.50
CA ALA A 59 34.76 20.21 -10.72
C ALA A 59 35.72 20.10 -11.93
N TYR A 60 36.88 20.77 -11.89
CA TYR A 60 37.89 20.70 -12.94
C TYR A 60 38.87 19.53 -12.76
N LEU A 61 39.01 19.00 -11.55
CA LEU A 61 39.88 17.85 -11.26
C LEU A 61 39.31 16.54 -11.83
N ILE A 62 37.98 16.42 -11.93
CA ILE A 62 37.32 15.21 -12.44
C ILE A 62 37.54 15.01 -13.96
N PRO A 63 37.35 16.02 -14.83
CA PRO A 63 37.75 15.95 -16.24
C PRO A 63 39.25 15.74 -16.45
N LEU A 64 40.09 16.33 -15.59
CA LEU A 64 41.54 16.13 -15.65
C LEU A 64 41.92 14.69 -15.29
N ALA A 65 41.30 14.11 -14.26
CA ALA A 65 41.48 12.70 -13.88
C ALA A 65 41.11 11.76 -15.03
N ALA A 66 39.99 12.03 -15.70
CA ALA A 66 39.55 11.29 -16.88
C ALA A 66 40.57 11.35 -18.02
N LEU A 67 41.08 12.54 -18.33
CA LEU A 67 42.08 12.71 -19.40
C LEU A 67 43.38 11.95 -19.09
N VAL A 68 43.88 12.06 -17.85
CA VAL A 68 45.10 11.36 -17.41
C VAL A 68 44.90 9.84 -17.43
N CYS A 69 43.76 9.36 -16.96
CA CYS A 69 43.40 7.94 -16.97
C CYS A 69 43.37 7.38 -18.41
N HIS A 70 42.73 8.10 -19.34
CA HIS A 70 42.66 7.73 -20.76
C HIS A 70 44.05 7.57 -21.39
N VAL A 71 44.97 8.48 -21.09
CA VAL A 71 46.35 8.43 -21.61
C VAL A 71 47.10 7.22 -21.05
N ILE A 72 46.98 6.93 -19.76
CA ILE A 72 47.64 5.77 -19.13
C ILE A 72 47.04 4.46 -19.63
N ALA A 73 45.71 4.38 -19.79
CA ALA A 73 45.01 3.19 -20.27
C ALA A 73 45.45 2.77 -21.68
N LYS A 74 45.70 3.73 -22.58
CA LYS A 74 46.23 3.46 -23.93
C LYS A 74 47.62 2.84 -23.95
N THR A 75 48.39 2.96 -22.86
CA THR A 75 49.70 2.30 -22.75
C THR A 75 49.61 0.83 -22.32
N GLY A 76 48.39 0.29 -22.14
CA GLY A 76 48.15 -1.09 -21.69
C GLY A 76 48.26 -1.28 -20.16
N ARG A 77 48.59 -0.22 -19.40
CA ARG A 77 48.73 -0.25 -17.93
C ARG A 77 47.39 0.07 -17.23
N ILE A 78 46.42 -0.81 -17.42
CA ILE A 78 45.02 -0.62 -17.02
C ILE A 78 44.89 -0.45 -15.49
N LEU A 79 45.60 -1.27 -14.71
CA LEU A 79 45.56 -1.22 -13.25
C LEU A 79 46.12 0.11 -12.69
N LEU A 80 47.19 0.62 -13.31
CA LEU A 80 47.78 1.91 -12.94
C LEU A 80 46.84 3.07 -13.27
N ALA A 81 46.20 3.02 -14.44
CA ALA A 81 45.20 4.01 -14.85
C ALA A 81 44.04 4.11 -13.86
N ALA A 82 43.58 2.96 -13.34
CA ALA A 82 42.52 2.89 -12.34
C ALA A 82 42.93 3.49 -10.98
N HIS A 83 44.12 3.19 -10.48
CA HIS A 83 44.65 3.78 -9.23
C HIS A 83 44.78 5.30 -9.32
N VAL A 84 45.32 5.81 -10.43
CA VAL A 84 45.50 7.25 -10.65
C VAL A 84 44.14 7.96 -10.73
N MET A 85 43.16 7.37 -11.41
CA MET A 85 41.81 7.94 -11.49
C MET A 85 41.16 8.05 -10.11
N LEU A 86 41.19 6.98 -9.32
CA LEU A 86 40.61 6.96 -7.97
C LEU A 86 41.33 7.92 -7.02
N GLY A 87 42.66 8.01 -7.10
CA GLY A 87 43.45 8.95 -6.29
C GLY A 87 43.11 10.41 -6.55
N ILE A 88 42.97 10.81 -7.81
CA ILE A 88 42.62 12.20 -8.16
C ILE A 88 41.17 12.52 -7.75
N GLN A 89 40.24 11.56 -7.86
CA GLN A 89 38.86 11.75 -7.41
C GLN A 89 38.75 11.88 -5.88
N TRP A 90 39.55 11.13 -5.12
CA TRP A 90 39.67 11.29 -3.67
C TRP A 90 40.23 12.66 -3.29
N LEU A 91 41.28 13.12 -3.97
CA LEU A 91 41.85 14.44 -3.76
C LEU A 91 40.85 15.56 -4.06
N ALA A 92 40.06 15.42 -5.13
CA ALA A 92 39.00 16.38 -5.46
C ALA A 92 37.93 16.41 -4.36
N THR A 93 37.49 15.25 -3.87
CA THR A 93 36.50 15.14 -2.77
C THR A 93 37.01 15.78 -1.48
N PHE A 94 38.30 15.62 -1.17
CA PHE A 94 38.94 16.25 -0.02
C PHE A 94 39.01 17.78 -0.14
N ILE A 95 39.29 18.30 -1.34
CA ILE A 95 39.31 19.76 -1.59
C ILE A 95 37.90 20.35 -1.42
N VAL A 96 36.86 19.66 -1.90
CA VAL A 96 35.45 20.06 -1.70
C VAL A 96 35.13 20.13 -0.20
N LEU A 97 35.53 19.12 0.56
CA LEU A 97 35.32 19.05 2.01
C LEU A 97 35.99 20.22 2.74
N LEU A 98 37.24 20.55 2.39
CA LEU A 98 38.03 21.59 3.07
C LEU A 98 37.66 23.04 2.69
N ARG A 99 37.35 23.31 1.42
CA ARG A 99 37.15 24.69 0.92
C ARG A 99 35.70 25.08 0.65
N GLU A 100 34.85 24.13 0.29
CA GLU A 100 33.48 24.42 -0.16
C GLU A 100 32.45 24.22 0.98
N GLY A 101 32.89 23.66 2.10
CA GLY A 101 32.08 23.46 3.31
C GLY A 101 30.94 22.49 3.11
N ALA A 102 31.21 21.37 2.44
CA ALA A 102 30.20 20.36 2.17
C ALA A 102 29.69 19.72 3.47
N THR A 103 28.38 19.67 3.62
CA THR A 103 27.71 18.93 4.69
C THR A 103 27.99 17.42 4.55
N GLN A 104 27.99 16.68 5.65
CA GLN A 104 28.23 15.23 5.66
C GLN A 104 27.32 14.45 4.68
N THR A 105 26.16 15.01 4.35
CA THR A 105 25.18 14.46 3.40
C THR A 105 25.66 14.35 1.96
N VAL A 106 26.63 15.15 1.50
CA VAL A 106 27.14 15.09 0.10
C VAL A 106 28.42 14.26 0.00
N VAL A 107 29.24 14.27 1.05
CA VAL A 107 30.56 13.61 1.05
C VAL A 107 30.43 12.11 1.31
N PHE A 108 29.43 11.70 2.10
CA PHE A 108 29.19 10.29 2.41
C PHE A 108 28.78 9.45 1.18
N PRO A 109 27.84 9.88 0.32
CA PRO A 109 27.50 9.15 -0.91
C PRO A 109 28.66 9.08 -1.90
N ILE A 110 29.44 10.16 -2.06
CA ILE A 110 30.60 10.20 -2.97
C ILE A 110 31.70 9.25 -2.50
N SER A 111 31.95 9.20 -1.19
CA SER A 111 32.94 8.28 -0.60
C SER A 111 32.52 6.81 -0.75
N LEU A 112 31.23 6.50 -0.55
CA LEU A 112 30.68 5.15 -0.73
C LEU A 112 30.83 4.67 -2.17
N VAL A 113 30.56 5.55 -3.15
CA VAL A 113 30.76 5.27 -4.58
C VAL A 113 32.24 4.97 -4.87
N LEU A 114 33.17 5.79 -4.38
CA LEU A 114 34.61 5.60 -4.62
C LEU A 114 35.13 4.28 -4.03
N ILE A 115 34.60 3.85 -2.89
CA ILE A 115 34.92 2.56 -2.27
C ILE A 115 34.43 1.41 -3.18
N VAL A 116 33.19 1.47 -3.68
CA VAL A 116 32.65 0.46 -4.60
C VAL A 116 33.45 0.40 -5.91
N MET A 117 33.88 1.56 -6.43
CA MET A 117 34.73 1.62 -7.62
C MET A 117 36.09 0.98 -7.41
N SER A 118 36.71 1.19 -6.24
CA SER A 118 37.98 0.56 -5.90
C SER A 118 37.88 -0.96 -5.78
N ALA A 119 36.74 -1.47 -5.30
CA ALA A 119 36.45 -2.89 -5.22
C ALA A 119 36.41 -3.55 -6.60
N LEU A 120 35.74 -2.90 -7.55
CA LEU A 120 35.52 -3.43 -8.88
C LEU A 120 36.76 -3.37 -9.78
N LEU A 121 37.59 -2.33 -9.63
CA LEU A 121 38.74 -2.12 -10.51
C LEU A 121 40.06 -2.65 -9.96
N LEU A 122 40.23 -2.70 -8.63
CA LEU A 122 41.54 -2.93 -8.00
C LEU A 122 41.54 -4.09 -6.99
N GLY A 123 40.37 -4.69 -6.74
CA GLY A 123 40.22 -5.86 -5.88
C GLY A 123 40.17 -5.56 -4.38
N ARG A 124 40.10 -6.62 -3.58
CA ARG A 124 39.68 -6.59 -2.17
C ARG A 124 40.61 -5.77 -1.25
N THR A 125 41.91 -5.78 -1.49
CA THR A 125 42.89 -5.00 -0.71
C THR A 125 42.71 -3.50 -0.89
N ALA A 126 42.38 -3.05 -2.09
CA ALA A 126 42.09 -1.64 -2.36
C ALA A 126 40.84 -1.16 -1.60
N VAL A 127 39.81 -2.01 -1.50
CA VAL A 127 38.57 -1.70 -0.73
C VAL A 127 38.90 -1.31 0.70
N TYR A 128 39.74 -2.10 1.38
CA TYR A 128 40.11 -1.82 2.77
C TYR A 128 40.90 -0.52 2.89
N VAL A 129 41.84 -0.27 1.97
CA VAL A 129 42.65 0.95 1.95
C VAL A 129 41.78 2.20 1.77
N TYR A 130 40.86 2.19 0.79
CA TYR A 130 40.01 3.35 0.51
C TYR A 130 38.86 3.52 1.51
N SER A 131 38.37 2.43 2.10
CA SER A 131 37.42 2.49 3.22
C SER A 131 38.06 3.13 4.46
N PHE A 132 39.30 2.73 4.78
CA PHE A 132 40.07 3.34 5.85
C PHE A 132 40.31 4.84 5.60
N LEU A 133 40.69 5.20 4.37
CA LEU A 133 40.91 6.58 3.97
C LEU A 133 39.63 7.43 4.13
N SER A 134 38.46 6.88 3.82
CA SER A 134 37.16 7.53 4.00
C SER A 134 36.84 7.84 5.46
N VAL A 135 37.03 6.87 6.34
CA VAL A 135 36.82 7.04 7.79
C VAL A 135 37.83 8.04 8.35
N PHE A 136 39.11 7.92 7.99
CA PHE A 136 40.16 8.81 8.41
C PHE A 136 39.87 10.27 8.03
N LEU A 137 39.45 10.52 6.79
CA LEU A 137 39.11 11.86 6.30
C LEU A 137 37.90 12.46 7.02
N SER A 138 36.91 11.63 7.34
CA SER A 138 35.71 12.06 8.09
C SER A 138 36.07 12.49 9.52
N VAL A 139 36.93 11.72 10.20
CA VAL A 139 37.43 12.02 11.54
C VAL A 139 38.34 13.25 11.53
N LEU A 140 39.25 13.36 10.55
CA LEU A 140 40.13 14.50 10.40
C LEU A 140 39.35 15.80 10.15
N SER A 141 38.28 15.74 9.36
CA SER A 141 37.41 16.89 9.11
C SER A 141 36.70 17.37 10.38
N LEU A 142 36.13 16.45 11.17
CA LEU A 142 35.53 16.78 12.47
C LEU A 142 36.54 17.45 13.41
N PHE A 143 37.75 16.89 13.49
CA PHE A 143 38.83 17.44 14.31
C PHE A 143 39.26 18.85 13.88
N LEU A 144 39.37 19.11 12.56
CA LEU A 144 39.76 20.42 12.04
C LEU A 144 38.67 21.49 12.24
N ILE A 145 37.38 21.09 12.22
CA ILE A 145 36.24 21.95 12.57
C ILE A 145 36.29 22.30 14.06
N GLU A 146 36.49 21.31 14.94
CA GLU A 146 36.58 21.50 16.39
C GLU A 146 37.73 22.44 16.79
N LYS A 147 38.86 22.37 16.08
CA LYS A 147 40.01 23.27 16.30
C LYS A 147 39.85 24.67 15.70
N GLY A 148 38.70 24.97 15.07
CA GLY A 148 38.44 26.27 14.46
C GLY A 148 39.35 26.60 13.27
N ILE A 149 40.09 25.63 12.75
CA ILE A 149 40.96 25.78 11.58
C ILE A 149 40.09 25.86 10.31
N ILE A 150 38.95 25.17 10.31
CA ILE A 150 37.94 25.21 9.26
C ILE A 150 36.67 25.82 9.87
N VAL A 151 36.18 26.91 9.29
CA VAL A 151 34.93 27.53 9.71
C VAL A 151 33.76 26.68 9.17
N PRO A 152 32.88 26.14 10.03
CA PRO A 152 31.67 25.48 9.55
C PRO A 152 30.83 26.53 8.80
N VAL A 153 30.46 26.23 7.56
CA VAL A 153 29.68 27.17 6.75
C VAL A 153 28.34 27.42 7.44
N GLU A 154 28.16 28.62 7.98
CA GLU A 154 26.87 29.07 8.50
C GLU A 154 25.83 29.01 7.38
N LYS A 155 24.76 28.24 7.64
CA LYS A 155 23.53 28.08 6.86
C LYS A 155 23.66 28.40 5.37
N THR A 156 24.13 27.49 4.52
CA THR A 156 23.88 27.65 3.07
C THR A 156 23.92 26.32 2.31
N GLY A 157 22.77 25.66 2.31
CA GLY A 157 22.35 24.74 1.27
C GLY A 157 20.85 24.65 1.36
N GLY A 158 20.11 25.38 0.51
CA GLY A 158 18.66 25.18 0.42
C GLY A 158 18.37 23.70 0.11
N PRO A 159 17.17 23.18 0.44
CA PRO A 159 16.81 21.77 0.23
C PRO A 159 17.15 21.26 -1.19
N TRP A 160 17.17 22.17 -2.17
CA TRP A 160 17.57 21.92 -3.55
C TRP A 160 19.03 21.50 -3.75
N SER A 161 20.01 22.03 -2.99
CA SER A 161 21.41 21.62 -3.14
C SER A 161 21.67 20.23 -2.57
N ILE A 162 20.99 19.88 -1.48
CA ILE A 162 21.05 18.54 -0.86
C ILE A 162 20.42 17.51 -1.79
N LEU A 163 19.22 17.81 -2.30
CA LEU A 163 18.51 16.96 -3.26
C LEU A 163 19.35 16.70 -4.52
N MET A 164 20.06 17.72 -5.01
CA MET A 164 20.87 17.56 -6.22
C MET A 164 22.13 16.72 -5.99
N GLY A 165 22.72 16.78 -4.79
CA GLY A 165 23.79 15.88 -4.37
C GLY A 165 23.34 14.42 -4.30
N GLU A 166 22.17 14.16 -3.73
CA GLU A 166 21.59 12.80 -3.64
C GLU A 166 21.23 12.23 -5.01
N ILE A 167 20.64 13.04 -5.90
CA ILE A 167 20.33 12.63 -7.28
C ILE A 167 21.61 12.28 -8.05
N CYS A 168 22.66 13.10 -7.91
CA CYS A 168 23.93 12.83 -8.59
C CYS A 168 24.60 11.54 -8.08
N ALA A 169 24.55 11.28 -6.77
CA ALA A 169 25.06 10.05 -6.18
C ALA A 169 24.25 8.82 -6.64
N PHE A 170 22.92 8.92 -6.70
CA PHE A 170 22.05 7.84 -7.17
C PHE A 170 22.33 7.48 -8.64
N ILE A 171 22.47 8.48 -9.52
CA ILE A 171 22.79 8.27 -10.93
C ILE A 171 24.14 7.57 -11.08
N LEU A 172 25.16 7.96 -10.30
CA LEU A 172 26.49 7.38 -10.38
C LEU A 172 26.53 5.92 -9.89
N ILE A 173 25.80 5.59 -8.81
CA ILE A 173 25.64 4.20 -8.32
C ILE A 173 24.94 3.32 -9.37
N ALA A 174 23.87 3.83 -9.99
CA ALA A 174 23.13 3.08 -11.02
C ALA A 174 24.00 2.76 -12.24
N ILE A 175 24.88 3.69 -12.65
CA ILE A 175 25.80 3.47 -13.77
C ILE A 175 26.87 2.43 -13.42
N LEU A 176 27.42 2.47 -12.20
CA LEU A 176 28.43 1.52 -11.73
C LEU A 176 27.92 0.08 -11.65
N MET A 177 26.69 -0.10 -11.14
CA MET A 177 26.04 -1.41 -11.14
C MET A 177 25.86 -1.93 -12.56
N ARG A 178 25.44 -1.08 -13.50
CA ARG A 178 25.19 -1.50 -14.88
C ARG A 178 26.43 -2.02 -15.57
N TYR A 179 27.57 -1.32 -15.48
CA TYR A 179 28.77 -1.73 -16.20
C TYR A 179 29.50 -2.91 -15.56
N SER A 180 29.49 -3.05 -14.24
CA SER A 180 30.11 -4.20 -13.55
C SER A 180 29.36 -5.52 -13.82
N LEU A 181 28.04 -5.48 -13.88
CA LEU A 181 27.21 -6.64 -14.23
C LEU A 181 27.37 -7.04 -15.70
N LEU A 182 27.56 -6.08 -16.60
CA LEU A 182 27.55 -6.33 -18.04
C LEU A 182 28.71 -7.19 -18.53
N GLY A 183 29.96 -6.90 -18.16
CA GLY A 183 31.07 -7.69 -18.72
C GLY A 183 31.60 -8.82 -17.85
N PHE A 184 31.14 -8.96 -16.58
CA PHE A 184 31.21 -10.27 -15.93
C PHE A 184 30.33 -11.31 -16.65
N HIS A 185 29.21 -10.85 -17.22
CA HIS A 185 28.32 -11.71 -18.00
C HIS A 185 28.92 -12.08 -19.37
N GLU A 186 29.64 -11.16 -20.03
CA GLU A 186 30.16 -11.34 -21.39
C GLU A 186 31.37 -12.30 -21.43
N VAL A 187 32.32 -12.17 -20.50
CA VAL A 187 33.48 -13.09 -20.38
C VAL A 187 33.06 -14.52 -20.01
N LYS A 188 32.05 -14.68 -19.13
CA LYS A 188 31.49 -15.99 -18.74
C LYS A 188 30.81 -16.70 -19.92
N LYS A 189 30.26 -15.95 -20.89
CA LYS A 189 29.51 -16.49 -22.02
C LYS A 189 30.41 -17.06 -23.11
N GLU A 190 31.44 -16.35 -23.54
CA GLU A 190 32.34 -16.80 -24.63
C GLU A 190 33.13 -18.07 -24.29
N LEU A 191 33.54 -18.22 -23.02
CA LEU A 191 34.26 -19.42 -22.55
C LEU A 191 33.37 -20.68 -22.55
N SER A 192 32.09 -20.55 -22.20
CA SER A 192 31.10 -21.63 -22.18
C SER A 192 30.76 -22.15 -23.59
N GLU A 193 30.72 -21.28 -24.59
CA GLU A 193 30.43 -21.67 -25.98
C GLU A 193 31.56 -22.51 -26.60
N THR A 194 32.83 -22.19 -26.32
CA THR A 194 33.99 -22.91 -26.87
C THR A 194 34.11 -24.34 -26.33
N GLN A 195 33.78 -24.57 -25.06
CA GLN A 195 33.83 -25.91 -24.43
C GLN A 195 32.71 -26.83 -24.93
N ARG A 196 31.55 -26.27 -25.29
CA ARG A 196 30.40 -27.03 -25.81
C ARG A 196 30.67 -27.65 -27.19
N TYR A 197 31.34 -26.93 -28.09
CA TYR A 197 31.64 -27.43 -29.44
C TYR A 197 32.60 -28.62 -29.47
N ALA A 198 33.47 -28.77 -28.46
CA ALA A 198 34.46 -29.83 -28.40
C ALA A 198 33.96 -31.12 -27.71
N GLY A 199 32.71 -31.14 -27.21
CA GLY A 199 32.19 -32.28 -26.44
C GLY A 199 32.99 -32.54 -25.16
N LEU A 200 33.39 -31.48 -24.46
CA LEU A 200 34.23 -31.54 -23.27
C LEU A 200 33.58 -30.82 -22.09
N GLY A 201 33.63 -31.47 -20.93
CA GLY A 201 33.21 -30.90 -19.65
C GLY A 201 34.29 -30.98 -18.60
N GLY A 202 34.20 -30.16 -17.56
CA GLY A 202 35.09 -30.17 -16.39
C GLY A 202 34.46 -30.75 -15.12
N TRP A 203 35.29 -31.28 -14.22
CA TRP A 203 34.89 -31.70 -12.87
C TRP A 203 35.99 -31.44 -11.82
N SER A 204 35.62 -31.35 -10.55
CA SER A 204 36.52 -31.26 -9.39
C SER A 204 35.99 -32.07 -8.20
N LEU A 205 36.84 -32.70 -7.40
CA LEU A 205 36.45 -33.62 -6.33
C LEU A 205 37.23 -33.35 -5.05
N ASN A 206 36.55 -33.14 -3.93
CA ASN A 206 37.14 -33.16 -2.60
C ASN A 206 37.27 -34.60 -2.12
N THR A 207 38.49 -35.07 -1.88
CA THR A 207 38.76 -36.49 -1.54
C THR A 207 38.52 -36.83 -0.07
N GLN A 208 38.38 -35.82 0.81
CA GLN A 208 38.08 -36.01 2.23
C GLN A 208 36.58 -36.06 2.50
N THR A 209 35.83 -35.13 1.88
CA THR A 209 34.37 -35.04 2.03
C THR A 209 33.62 -35.80 0.94
N LEU A 210 34.35 -36.29 -0.06
CA LEU A 210 33.84 -36.94 -1.27
C LEU A 210 32.93 -36.06 -2.12
N GLU A 211 33.01 -34.74 -2.04
CA GLU A 211 32.17 -33.84 -2.84
C GLU A 211 32.74 -33.56 -4.24
N LEU A 212 32.04 -34.00 -5.29
CA LEU A 212 32.29 -33.80 -6.72
C LEU A 212 31.52 -32.59 -7.29
N THR A 213 32.18 -31.64 -7.92
CA THR A 213 31.62 -30.56 -8.71
C THR A 213 31.83 -30.78 -10.20
N LEU A 214 30.81 -30.55 -11.01
CA LEU A 214 30.76 -30.72 -12.45
C LEU A 214 30.44 -29.39 -13.10
N THR A 215 31.07 -29.06 -14.22
CA THR A 215 30.70 -27.86 -14.97
C THR A 215 29.42 -28.07 -15.77
N LYS A 216 28.73 -26.98 -16.11
CA LYS A 216 27.59 -26.99 -17.04
C LYS A 216 27.84 -27.81 -18.30
N GLU A 217 29.04 -27.73 -18.85
CA GLU A 217 29.42 -28.43 -20.07
C GLU A 217 29.68 -29.93 -19.83
N PHE A 218 30.10 -30.30 -18.61
CA PHE A 218 30.13 -31.70 -18.18
C PHE A 218 28.72 -32.24 -17.98
N LEU A 219 27.83 -31.39 -17.48
CA LEU A 219 26.41 -31.71 -17.37
C LEU A 219 25.83 -31.91 -18.79
N PHE A 220 26.24 -31.17 -19.82
CA PHE A 220 25.87 -31.44 -21.23
C PHE A 220 26.30 -32.82 -21.75
N LEU A 221 27.48 -33.29 -21.38
CA LEU A 221 27.94 -34.65 -21.69
C LEU A 221 27.19 -35.71 -20.92
N LEU A 222 26.80 -35.36 -19.69
CA LEU A 222 25.83 -36.08 -18.91
C LEU A 222 24.41 -35.77 -19.41
N GLY A 223 24.18 -35.21 -20.59
CA GLY A 223 22.83 -35.06 -21.17
C GLY A 223 21.97 -33.91 -20.61
N ASP A 224 22.48 -33.13 -19.68
CA ASP A 224 21.82 -31.94 -19.13
C ASP A 224 22.05 -30.75 -20.05
N GLU A 225 21.63 -30.81 -21.32
CA GLU A 225 21.75 -29.71 -22.28
C GLU A 225 21.12 -28.38 -21.82
N GLU A 226 20.36 -28.41 -20.72
CA GLU A 226 19.76 -27.26 -20.05
C GLU A 226 20.54 -26.76 -18.83
N ALA A 227 21.63 -27.40 -18.44
CA ALA A 227 22.50 -26.95 -17.37
C ALA A 227 22.83 -25.48 -17.61
N LYS A 228 22.44 -24.61 -16.67
CA LYS A 228 22.71 -23.18 -16.79
C LYS A 228 24.00 -22.78 -16.09
N GLU A 229 24.43 -23.59 -15.12
CA GLU A 229 25.61 -23.39 -14.27
C GLU A 229 26.21 -24.74 -13.83
N SER A 230 27.38 -24.71 -13.19
CA SER A 230 28.06 -25.88 -12.61
C SER A 230 27.31 -26.46 -11.42
N ARG A 231 27.50 -27.75 -11.13
CA ARG A 231 26.84 -28.46 -10.02
C ARG A 231 27.81 -29.27 -9.17
N SER A 232 27.77 -29.04 -7.86
CA SER A 232 28.41 -29.87 -6.83
C SER A 232 27.45 -30.95 -6.31
N MET A 233 27.99 -32.12 -6.00
CA MET A 233 27.29 -33.32 -5.56
C MET A 233 28.25 -34.24 -4.81
N GLN A 234 27.77 -35.22 -4.06
CA GLN A 234 28.65 -36.24 -3.49
C GLN A 234 29.17 -37.17 -4.61
N LEU A 235 30.38 -37.71 -4.48
CA LEU A 235 30.96 -38.61 -5.47
C LEU A 235 30.17 -39.92 -5.48
N SER A 236 29.74 -40.37 -4.32
CA SER A 236 28.75 -41.45 -4.23
C SER A 236 27.49 -41.09 -5.00
N GLU A 237 27.06 -39.83 -4.99
CA GLU A 237 25.95 -39.31 -5.79
C GLU A 237 26.25 -39.41 -7.29
N TYR A 238 27.44 -39.02 -7.75
CA TYR A 238 27.81 -39.14 -9.16
C TYR A 238 27.95 -40.59 -9.63
N LEU A 239 28.72 -41.39 -8.89
CA LEU A 239 28.91 -42.82 -9.17
C LEU A 239 27.58 -43.56 -9.15
N ASN A 240 26.64 -43.12 -8.33
CA ASN A 240 25.32 -43.72 -8.28
C ASN A 240 24.37 -43.19 -9.35
N ALA A 241 24.45 -41.91 -9.64
CA ALA A 241 23.55 -41.24 -10.56
C ALA A 241 23.90 -41.53 -12.02
N PHE A 242 25.19 -41.55 -12.34
CA PHE A 242 25.60 -41.54 -13.72
C PHE A 242 26.41 -42.77 -14.09
N VAL A 243 27.04 -43.51 -13.18
CA VAL A 243 27.89 -44.67 -13.53
C VAL A 243 27.14 -45.99 -13.33
N VAL A 244 27.27 -46.93 -14.27
CA VAL A 244 26.60 -48.25 -14.21
C VAL A 244 27.47 -49.27 -13.43
N GLU A 245 26.88 -50.27 -12.75
CA GLU A 245 27.66 -51.39 -12.16
C GLU A 245 27.96 -52.46 -13.24
N PRO A 246 29.20 -53.02 -13.36
CA PRO A 246 30.29 -53.08 -12.36
C PRO A 246 31.26 -51.87 -12.36
N ASP A 247 31.00 -50.82 -13.14
CA ASP A 247 31.94 -49.71 -13.30
C ASP A 247 32.06 -48.82 -12.06
N LYS A 248 31.06 -48.76 -11.17
CA LYS A 248 31.21 -48.04 -9.89
C LYS A 248 32.28 -48.69 -9.02
N SER A 249 32.26 -50.01 -8.93
CA SER A 249 33.28 -50.79 -8.21
C SER A 249 34.68 -50.58 -8.80
N ARG A 250 34.80 -50.40 -10.12
CA ARG A 250 36.06 -50.06 -10.82
C ARG A 250 36.51 -48.64 -10.55
N ILE A 251 35.58 -47.68 -10.48
CA ILE A 251 35.90 -46.28 -10.16
C ILE A 251 36.33 -46.15 -8.69
N LEU A 252 35.63 -46.78 -7.76
CA LEU A 252 35.99 -46.76 -6.34
C LEU A 252 37.36 -47.44 -6.08
N LYS A 253 37.67 -48.52 -6.81
CA LYS A 253 38.99 -49.17 -6.76
C LYS A 253 40.11 -48.26 -7.29
N ALA A 254 39.88 -47.61 -8.44
CA ALA A 254 40.83 -46.65 -9.01
C ALA A 254 41.05 -45.42 -8.10
N LEU A 255 40.01 -44.96 -7.40
CA LEU A 255 40.09 -43.90 -6.40
C LEU A 255 40.89 -44.36 -5.16
N ALA A 256 40.63 -45.56 -4.64
CA ALA A 256 41.34 -46.10 -3.47
C ALA A 256 42.84 -46.34 -3.72
N GLU A 257 43.22 -46.87 -4.89
CA GLU A 257 44.62 -47.06 -5.30
C GLU A 257 45.38 -45.73 -5.45
N SER A 258 44.67 -44.64 -5.81
CA SER A 258 45.25 -43.30 -5.91
C SER A 258 45.52 -42.61 -4.57
N LEU A 259 44.86 -43.03 -3.48
CA LEU A 259 45.01 -42.48 -2.12
C LEU A 259 46.12 -43.16 -1.29
N ILE A 260 46.55 -44.37 -1.67
CA ILE A 260 47.54 -45.19 -0.95
C ILE A 260 49.00 -44.80 -1.28
N LYS A 261 49.28 -44.26 -2.47
CA LYS A 261 50.62 -43.76 -2.87
C LYS A 261 50.88 -42.37 -2.26
N LYS A 262 51.48 -42.31 -1.07
CA LYS A 262 51.70 -41.04 -0.32
C LYS A 262 53.04 -40.31 -0.55
N GLU A 263 53.98 -40.79 -1.38
CA GLU A 263 55.35 -40.20 -1.48
C GLU A 263 55.71 -39.46 -2.80
N THR A 264 54.76 -39.11 -3.70
CA THR A 264 55.03 -38.21 -4.86
C THR A 264 53.95 -37.14 -5.07
N PRO A 265 54.27 -35.87 -5.45
CA PRO A 265 53.33 -34.75 -5.32
C PRO A 265 52.28 -34.58 -6.44
N ASP A 266 52.31 -35.32 -7.55
CA ASP A 266 51.41 -35.13 -8.71
C ASP A 266 51.21 -36.45 -9.52
N PHE A 267 49.98 -36.99 -9.59
CA PHE A 267 49.62 -38.20 -10.36
C PHE A 267 48.34 -38.03 -11.21
N THR A 268 48.19 -38.79 -12.30
CA THR A 268 47.11 -38.72 -13.30
C THR A 268 46.45 -40.07 -13.57
N THR A 269 45.12 -40.12 -13.72
CA THR A 269 44.33 -41.37 -13.98
C THR A 269 43.36 -41.21 -15.17
N GLU A 270 43.06 -42.32 -15.87
CA GLU A 270 42.17 -42.39 -17.06
C GLU A 270 41.27 -43.65 -17.01
N LEU A 271 39.97 -43.52 -17.32
CA LEU A 271 39.00 -44.62 -17.27
C LEU A 271 37.86 -44.42 -18.26
N VAL A 272 37.46 -45.51 -18.95
CA VAL A 272 36.21 -45.60 -19.74
C VAL A 272 35.20 -46.42 -18.96
N TYR A 273 34.02 -45.84 -18.81
CA TYR A 273 32.91 -46.48 -18.10
C TYR A 273 31.61 -46.10 -18.76
N GLN A 274 30.66 -47.01 -18.63
CA GLN A 274 29.33 -46.72 -19.09
C GLN A 274 28.69 -45.76 -18.11
N ILE A 275 28.25 -44.64 -18.65
CA ILE A 275 27.36 -43.76 -17.95
C ILE A 275 25.96 -43.83 -18.49
N ARG A 276 25.05 -43.52 -17.60
CA ARG A 276 23.74 -43.05 -17.96
C ARG A 276 23.77 -41.54 -17.86
N THR A 277 23.64 -40.88 -18.98
CA THR A 277 23.41 -39.44 -19.02
C THR A 277 22.01 -39.14 -18.45
N ILE A 278 21.73 -37.89 -18.12
CA ILE A 278 20.51 -37.32 -17.55
C ILE A 278 19.35 -37.43 -18.55
N ASP A 279 19.65 -37.31 -19.83
CA ASP A 279 18.78 -37.65 -20.96
C ASP A 279 18.63 -39.18 -21.15
N GLY A 280 19.16 -39.98 -20.22
CA GLY A 280 18.92 -41.41 -20.03
C GLY A 280 19.61 -42.30 -21.06
N ARG A 281 20.29 -41.72 -22.05
CA ARG A 281 21.05 -42.48 -23.05
C ARG A 281 22.23 -43.13 -22.35
N ASN A 282 22.46 -44.39 -22.66
CA ASN A 282 23.69 -45.03 -22.24
C ASN A 282 24.79 -44.48 -23.14
N ARG A 283 25.72 -43.77 -22.52
CA ARG A 283 26.88 -43.24 -23.20
C ARG A 283 28.13 -43.85 -22.59
N PHE A 284 29.17 -43.98 -23.38
CA PHE A 284 30.46 -44.37 -22.85
C PHE A 284 31.26 -43.09 -22.63
N LEU A 285 31.60 -42.78 -21.38
CA LEU A 285 32.44 -41.63 -21.05
C LEU A 285 33.88 -42.05 -20.82
N LEU A 286 34.79 -41.21 -21.30
CA LEU A 286 36.21 -41.22 -20.99
C LEU A 286 36.52 -40.04 -20.05
N THR A 287 37.08 -40.30 -18.88
CA THR A 287 37.49 -39.23 -17.94
C THR A 287 38.97 -39.25 -17.59
N LYS A 288 39.56 -38.05 -17.43
CA LYS A 288 40.96 -37.80 -17.03
C LYS A 288 41.05 -36.82 -15.87
N GLY A 289 41.89 -37.06 -14.86
CA GLY A 289 42.03 -36.16 -13.69
C GLY A 289 43.41 -36.13 -13.03
N LYS A 290 43.72 -35.02 -12.31
CA LYS A 290 44.95 -34.75 -11.53
C LYS A 290 44.61 -34.35 -10.08
N PHE A 291 45.43 -34.75 -9.10
CA PHE A 291 45.18 -34.51 -7.66
C PHE A 291 46.30 -33.68 -7.00
N ARG A 292 45.93 -32.66 -6.19
CA ARG A 292 46.87 -31.73 -5.49
C ARG A 292 46.80 -31.89 -3.97
N ASN A 293 47.95 -32.05 -3.30
CA ASN A 293 48.10 -32.16 -1.83
C ASN A 293 47.20 -33.22 -1.14
N SER A 294 46.68 -34.21 -1.87
CA SER A 294 45.78 -35.28 -1.41
C SER A 294 44.40 -34.85 -0.87
N ILE A 295 43.95 -33.60 -1.13
CA ILE A 295 42.67 -33.08 -0.62
C ILE A 295 41.68 -32.73 -1.75
N ILE A 296 42.15 -32.27 -2.91
CA ILE A 296 41.29 -31.85 -4.03
C ILE A 296 41.83 -32.36 -5.37
N GLY A 297 40.98 -33.02 -6.15
CA GLY A 297 41.21 -33.43 -7.55
C GLY A 297 40.42 -32.59 -8.55
N PHE A 298 40.88 -32.50 -9.78
CA PHE A 298 40.16 -31.85 -10.89
C PHE A 298 40.51 -32.48 -12.24
N GLY A 299 39.57 -32.44 -13.19
CA GLY A 299 39.68 -33.18 -14.45
C GLY A 299 38.61 -32.84 -15.49
N THR A 300 38.59 -33.62 -16.58
CA THR A 300 37.66 -33.49 -17.71
C THR A 300 36.99 -34.82 -18.10
N GLY A 301 35.91 -34.75 -18.89
CA GLY A 301 35.20 -35.90 -19.46
C GLY A 301 34.76 -35.70 -20.91
N GLN A 302 34.59 -36.80 -21.67
CA GLN A 302 34.27 -36.83 -23.10
C GLN A 302 33.45 -38.09 -23.51
N ASP A 303 32.51 -37.97 -24.46
CA ASP A 303 31.61 -39.04 -24.98
C ASP A 303 32.23 -39.85 -26.15
N VAL A 304 32.16 -41.20 -26.09
CA VAL A 304 32.75 -42.14 -27.06
C VAL A 304 31.78 -43.25 -27.55
N THR A 305 30.46 -43.04 -27.47
CA THR A 305 29.39 -44.06 -27.59
C THR A 305 29.27 -44.79 -28.94
N GLU A 306 29.29 -44.09 -30.09
CA GLU A 306 29.17 -44.71 -31.42
C GLU A 306 30.30 -45.72 -31.71
N LYS A 307 31.48 -45.50 -31.13
CA LYS A 307 32.65 -46.36 -31.31
C LYS A 307 32.52 -47.71 -30.58
N HIS A 308 31.62 -47.84 -29.60
CA HIS A 308 31.50 -49.03 -28.73
C HIS A 308 30.31 -49.96 -29.09
N LEU A 309 29.19 -49.43 -29.61
CA LEU A 309 27.97 -50.21 -29.89
C LEU A 309 28.05 -51.08 -31.17
N ALA A 310 28.97 -50.80 -32.09
CA ALA A 310 29.15 -51.58 -33.31
C ALA A 310 29.72 -53.00 -33.07
N GLU A 311 30.36 -53.23 -31.92
CA GLU A 311 31.02 -54.50 -31.58
C GLU A 311 30.09 -55.53 -30.89
N GLU A 312 28.89 -55.16 -30.38
CA GLU A 312 27.98 -56.05 -29.59
C GLU A 312 26.80 -56.71 -30.35
N ALA A 313 26.50 -56.35 -31.60
CA ALA A 313 25.19 -56.59 -32.22
C ALA A 313 24.82 -58.02 -32.71
N ILE A 314 25.65 -59.06 -32.54
CA ILE A 314 25.45 -60.36 -33.23
C ILE A 314 24.92 -61.51 -32.32
N ARG A 315 24.82 -61.32 -31.00
CA ARG A 315 24.56 -62.43 -30.03
C ARG A 315 23.11 -62.68 -29.50
N PRO A 316 22.12 -61.75 -29.51
CA PRO A 316 20.91 -61.86 -28.66
C PRO A 316 19.59 -62.39 -29.28
N THR A 317 19.47 -62.68 -30.58
CA THR A 317 18.15 -62.92 -31.23
C THR A 317 17.37 -64.15 -30.72
N ARG A 318 18.04 -65.18 -30.17
CA ARG A 318 17.40 -66.46 -29.79
C ARG A 318 16.86 -66.51 -28.35
N GLU A 319 17.46 -65.76 -27.42
CA GLU A 319 16.95 -65.62 -26.06
C GLU A 319 15.79 -64.62 -25.96
N ILE A 320 15.77 -63.62 -26.84
CA ILE A 320 14.73 -62.59 -26.89
C ILE A 320 13.35 -63.22 -27.13
N TYR A 321 13.20 -64.17 -28.05
CA TYR A 321 11.88 -64.73 -28.39
C TYR A 321 11.17 -65.41 -27.19
N SER A 322 11.87 -66.29 -26.46
CA SER A 322 11.30 -67.01 -25.31
C SER A 322 11.01 -66.09 -24.13
N LYS A 323 11.90 -65.13 -23.84
CA LYS A 323 11.68 -64.14 -22.78
C LYS A 323 10.56 -63.16 -23.14
N VAL A 324 10.47 -62.71 -24.40
CA VAL A 324 9.44 -61.77 -24.86
C VAL A 324 8.04 -62.40 -24.79
N PHE A 325 7.85 -63.66 -25.23
CA PHE A 325 6.53 -64.30 -25.15
C PHE A 325 6.08 -64.49 -23.70
N THR A 326 6.98 -64.99 -22.84
CA THR A 326 6.68 -65.32 -21.43
C THR A 326 6.51 -64.08 -20.55
N MET A 327 7.40 -63.07 -20.68
CA MET A 327 7.38 -61.84 -19.88
C MET A 327 6.51 -60.74 -20.47
N SER A 328 5.87 -60.94 -21.64
CA SER A 328 5.01 -59.92 -22.23
C SER A 328 3.89 -59.56 -21.23
N PRO A 329 3.72 -58.27 -20.86
CA PRO A 329 2.64 -57.83 -19.97
C PRO A 329 1.26 -57.88 -20.63
N ILE A 330 1.21 -58.22 -21.93
CA ILE A 330 -0.02 -58.40 -22.69
C ILE A 330 -0.39 -59.88 -22.65
N SER A 331 -1.61 -60.18 -22.21
CA SER A 331 -2.14 -61.54 -22.18
C SER A 331 -2.20 -62.08 -23.61
N THR A 332 -1.39 -63.10 -23.90
CA THR A 332 -1.26 -63.69 -25.23
C THR A 332 -1.74 -65.13 -25.19
N SER A 333 -2.60 -65.47 -26.14
CA SER A 333 -3.09 -66.83 -26.31
C SER A 333 -3.04 -67.26 -27.77
N ILE A 334 -2.68 -68.52 -28.00
CA ILE A 334 -2.70 -69.16 -29.30
C ILE A 334 -3.76 -70.25 -29.22
N SER A 335 -4.67 -70.28 -30.20
CA SER A 335 -5.76 -71.26 -30.24
C SER A 335 -5.91 -71.87 -31.63
N THR A 336 -6.47 -73.07 -31.69
CA THR A 336 -6.78 -73.75 -32.95
C THR A 336 -7.90 -73.03 -33.70
N VAL A 337 -7.81 -72.98 -35.03
CA VAL A 337 -8.86 -72.38 -35.87
C VAL A 337 -10.13 -73.23 -35.93
N ASN A 338 -10.00 -74.55 -35.89
CA ASN A 338 -11.12 -75.47 -36.14
C ASN A 338 -12.10 -75.58 -34.97
N ASP A 339 -11.59 -75.70 -33.74
CA ASP A 339 -12.37 -75.93 -32.53
C ASP A 339 -12.13 -74.88 -31.43
N GLY A 340 -11.24 -73.90 -31.65
CA GLY A 340 -11.06 -72.75 -30.76
C GLY A 340 -10.44 -73.10 -29.41
N ARG A 341 -9.67 -74.19 -29.34
CA ARG A 341 -9.00 -74.66 -28.13
C ARG A 341 -7.65 -73.99 -27.97
N TYR A 342 -7.32 -73.55 -26.76
CA TYR A 342 -6.03 -72.94 -26.47
C TYR A 342 -4.90 -73.98 -26.59
N ILE A 343 -3.92 -73.67 -27.42
CA ILE A 343 -2.70 -74.45 -27.66
C ILE A 343 -1.59 -73.96 -26.73
N GLU A 344 -1.47 -72.65 -26.58
CA GLU A 344 -0.43 -72.02 -25.77
C GLU A 344 -0.93 -70.70 -25.19
N VAL A 345 -0.50 -70.38 -23.97
CA VAL A 345 -0.79 -69.12 -23.28
C VAL A 345 0.42 -68.64 -22.48
N ASN A 346 0.64 -67.32 -22.48
CA ASN A 346 1.70 -66.73 -21.66
C ASN A 346 1.26 -66.50 -20.20
N ASP A 347 2.21 -66.17 -19.34
CA ASP A 347 1.96 -66.03 -17.91
C ASP A 347 1.02 -64.85 -17.59
N SER A 348 1.01 -63.83 -18.43
CA SER A 348 0.06 -62.70 -18.33
C SER A 348 -1.38 -63.11 -18.59
N PHE A 349 -1.65 -64.08 -19.48
CA PHE A 349 -3.00 -64.63 -19.66
C PHE A 349 -3.49 -65.31 -18.38
N LEU A 350 -2.64 -66.16 -17.79
CA LEU A 350 -2.96 -66.91 -16.57
C LEU A 350 -3.26 -65.95 -15.41
N THR A 351 -2.41 -64.93 -15.25
CA THR A 351 -2.57 -63.90 -14.20
C THR A 351 -3.81 -63.04 -14.43
N MET A 352 -4.07 -62.60 -15.66
CA MET A 352 -5.19 -61.73 -16.00
C MET A 352 -6.55 -62.41 -15.74
N PHE A 353 -6.71 -63.65 -16.20
CA PHE A 353 -7.99 -64.37 -16.11
C PHE A 353 -8.12 -65.27 -14.89
N GLY A 354 -7.03 -65.53 -14.16
CA GLY A 354 -7.02 -66.32 -12.91
C GLY A 354 -7.12 -67.84 -13.12
N TYR A 355 -6.80 -68.32 -14.32
CA TYR A 355 -6.77 -69.75 -14.64
C TYR A 355 -5.34 -70.30 -14.55
N THR A 356 -5.21 -71.58 -14.21
CA THR A 356 -3.92 -72.30 -14.32
C THR A 356 -3.70 -72.78 -15.75
N ARG A 357 -2.45 -73.08 -16.12
CA ARG A 357 -2.12 -73.55 -17.48
C ARG A 357 -2.82 -74.87 -17.77
N GLU A 358 -2.87 -75.77 -16.80
CA GLU A 358 -3.53 -77.09 -16.87
C GLU A 358 -5.05 -76.97 -17.08
N GLU A 359 -5.69 -75.95 -16.48
CA GLU A 359 -7.11 -75.66 -16.68
C GLU A 359 -7.41 -75.02 -18.04
N THR A 360 -6.41 -74.37 -18.65
CA THR A 360 -6.57 -73.53 -19.84
C THR A 360 -6.30 -74.28 -21.14
N ILE A 361 -5.20 -75.03 -21.20
CA ILE A 361 -4.77 -75.71 -22.43
C ILE A 361 -5.80 -76.79 -22.82
N GLY A 362 -6.20 -76.80 -24.08
CA GLY A 362 -7.23 -77.69 -24.61
C GLY A 362 -8.67 -77.27 -24.30
N LYS A 363 -8.92 -76.18 -23.57
CA LYS A 363 -10.26 -75.60 -23.37
C LYS A 363 -10.54 -74.47 -24.35
N THR A 364 -11.82 -74.20 -24.59
CA THR A 364 -12.27 -73.03 -25.37
C THR A 364 -12.57 -71.84 -24.47
N SER A 365 -12.58 -70.63 -25.04
CA SER A 365 -12.95 -69.40 -24.30
C SER A 365 -14.39 -69.38 -23.75
N LEU A 366 -15.29 -70.22 -24.27
CA LEU A 366 -16.64 -70.43 -23.73
C LEU A 366 -16.63 -71.38 -22.54
N GLU A 367 -15.87 -72.48 -22.62
CA GLU A 367 -15.69 -73.42 -21.50
C GLU A 367 -15.03 -72.73 -20.30
N LEU A 368 -14.14 -71.75 -20.55
CA LEU A 368 -13.52 -70.90 -19.52
C LEU A 368 -14.36 -69.65 -19.16
N ASN A 369 -15.57 -69.51 -19.70
CA ASN A 369 -16.51 -68.45 -19.32
C ASN A 369 -15.97 -67.00 -19.40
N ILE A 370 -14.99 -66.76 -20.29
CA ILE A 370 -14.24 -65.49 -20.41
C ILE A 370 -15.11 -64.35 -20.97
N TRP A 371 -16.10 -64.69 -21.79
CA TRP A 371 -16.99 -63.72 -22.42
C TRP A 371 -18.19 -63.43 -21.52
N LEU A 372 -18.52 -62.14 -21.34
CA LEU A 372 -19.68 -61.73 -20.54
C LEU A 372 -21.00 -62.18 -21.17
N ASP A 373 -21.10 -62.04 -22.50
CA ASP A 373 -22.21 -62.51 -23.34
C ASP A 373 -21.67 -63.44 -24.45
N PRO A 374 -22.13 -64.71 -24.52
CA PRO A 374 -21.76 -65.64 -25.61
C PRO A 374 -22.10 -65.12 -27.01
N LYS A 375 -23.10 -64.25 -27.17
CA LYS A 375 -23.46 -63.67 -28.47
C LYS A 375 -22.35 -62.77 -29.00
N THR A 376 -21.80 -61.90 -28.15
CA THR A 376 -20.67 -61.02 -28.48
C THR A 376 -19.45 -61.80 -28.98
N ARG A 377 -19.20 -62.99 -28.44
CA ARG A 377 -18.13 -63.87 -28.92
C ARG A 377 -18.37 -64.37 -30.34
N THR A 378 -19.60 -64.82 -30.63
CA THR A 378 -19.96 -65.35 -31.95
C THR A 378 -19.77 -64.27 -33.01
N ASP A 379 -20.29 -63.08 -32.76
CA ASP A 379 -20.14 -61.92 -33.65
C ASP A 379 -18.66 -61.54 -33.85
N TYR A 380 -17.85 -61.60 -32.77
CA TYR A 380 -16.40 -61.34 -32.84
C TYR A 380 -15.66 -62.36 -33.72
N LEU A 381 -15.96 -63.65 -33.59
CA LEU A 381 -15.31 -64.69 -34.40
C LEU A 381 -15.74 -64.68 -35.87
N GLU A 382 -17.00 -64.36 -36.16
CA GLU A 382 -17.46 -64.20 -37.55
C GLU A 382 -16.74 -63.05 -38.24
N ARG A 383 -16.60 -61.91 -37.56
CA ARG A 383 -15.83 -60.77 -38.04
C ARG A 383 -14.36 -61.11 -38.24
N LEU A 384 -13.75 -61.86 -37.31
CA LEU A 384 -12.37 -62.30 -37.47
C LEU A 384 -12.20 -63.19 -38.70
N LYS A 385 -13.13 -64.12 -38.95
CA LYS A 385 -13.12 -65.00 -40.14
C LYS A 385 -13.20 -64.21 -41.44
N SER A 386 -14.01 -63.15 -41.51
CA SER A 386 -14.12 -62.31 -42.71
C SER A 386 -12.93 -61.37 -42.89
N GLU A 387 -12.49 -60.71 -41.82
CA GLU A 387 -11.50 -59.62 -41.88
C GLU A 387 -10.04 -60.12 -41.75
N ARG A 388 -9.84 -61.39 -41.35
CA ARG A 388 -8.55 -62.06 -41.07
C ARG A 388 -7.74 -61.50 -39.89
N VAL A 389 -7.92 -60.22 -39.57
CA VAL A 389 -7.32 -59.52 -38.44
C VAL A 389 -8.37 -58.60 -37.83
N LEU A 390 -8.44 -58.55 -36.50
CA LEU A 390 -9.20 -57.55 -35.75
C LEU A 390 -8.26 -56.82 -34.81
N SER A 391 -8.22 -55.49 -34.88
CA SER A 391 -7.46 -54.63 -33.97
C SER A 391 -8.38 -53.70 -33.17
N ASP A 392 -7.87 -53.20 -32.04
CA ASP A 392 -8.46 -52.12 -31.24
C ASP A 392 -9.91 -52.36 -30.81
N GLN A 393 -10.27 -53.62 -30.55
CA GLN A 393 -11.61 -53.97 -30.10
C GLN A 393 -11.69 -53.83 -28.57
N GLU A 394 -12.38 -52.80 -28.10
CA GLU A 394 -12.71 -52.65 -26.67
C GLU A 394 -13.86 -53.60 -26.30
N LEU A 395 -13.60 -54.52 -25.36
CA LEU A 395 -14.52 -55.52 -24.87
C LEU A 395 -14.52 -55.55 -23.35
N ILE A 396 -15.61 -56.06 -22.76
CA ILE A 396 -15.66 -56.36 -21.34
C ILE A 396 -15.61 -57.89 -21.20
N LEU A 397 -14.52 -58.38 -20.63
CA LEU A 397 -14.27 -59.79 -20.38
C LEU A 397 -14.43 -60.09 -18.89
N ARG A 398 -14.47 -61.37 -18.54
CA ARG A 398 -14.65 -61.85 -17.17
C ARG A 398 -13.54 -62.82 -16.78
N ALA A 399 -12.97 -62.61 -15.61
CA ALA A 399 -12.03 -63.54 -14.98
C ALA A 399 -12.76 -64.66 -14.21
N LYS A 400 -12.01 -65.69 -13.80
CA LYS A 400 -12.52 -66.86 -13.05
C LYS A 400 -13.24 -66.48 -11.74
N ASP A 401 -12.77 -65.43 -11.06
CA ASP A 401 -13.31 -64.90 -9.81
C ASP A 401 -14.56 -64.01 -10.00
N GLY A 402 -14.97 -63.77 -11.25
CA GLY A 402 -16.10 -62.90 -11.59
C GLY A 402 -15.74 -61.43 -11.82
N ARG A 403 -14.48 -61.02 -11.65
CA ARG A 403 -14.03 -59.65 -11.94
C ARG A 403 -14.22 -59.32 -13.42
N LEU A 404 -14.77 -58.12 -13.68
CA LEU A 404 -14.90 -57.56 -15.03
C LEU A 404 -13.58 -56.91 -15.43
N ILE A 405 -13.13 -57.18 -16.65
CA ILE A 405 -11.89 -56.68 -17.22
C ILE A 405 -12.25 -55.87 -18.46
N TYR A 406 -11.95 -54.56 -18.43
CA TYR A 406 -12.01 -53.74 -19.63
C TYR A 406 -10.78 -54.04 -20.47
N ALA A 407 -10.98 -54.67 -21.62
CA ALA A 407 -9.92 -55.22 -22.43
C ALA A 407 -9.88 -54.60 -23.82
N GLU A 408 -8.69 -54.22 -24.26
CA GLU A 408 -8.38 -53.90 -25.66
C GLU A 408 -7.82 -55.18 -26.31
N CYS A 409 -8.52 -55.69 -27.32
CA CYS A 409 -8.25 -57.00 -27.93
C CYS A 409 -7.75 -56.85 -29.37
N TYR A 410 -6.66 -57.56 -29.68
CA TYR A 410 -6.13 -57.75 -31.03
C TYR A 410 -6.07 -59.25 -31.35
N SER A 411 -6.66 -59.66 -32.46
CA SER A 411 -6.72 -61.07 -32.86
C SER A 411 -6.38 -61.23 -34.33
N MET A 412 -5.56 -62.22 -34.67
CA MET A 412 -5.20 -62.51 -36.07
C MET A 412 -5.07 -64.00 -36.35
N PHE A 413 -5.26 -64.38 -37.62
CA PHE A 413 -4.85 -65.69 -38.10
C PHE A 413 -3.34 -65.72 -38.38
N ALA A 414 -2.68 -66.76 -37.92
CA ALA A 414 -1.26 -67.02 -38.18
C ALA A 414 -1.04 -68.49 -38.54
N GLU A 415 0.03 -68.77 -39.28
CA GLU A 415 0.51 -70.12 -39.53
C GLU A 415 1.75 -70.35 -38.67
N ILE A 416 1.68 -71.33 -37.77
CA ILE A 416 2.79 -71.71 -36.88
C ILE A 416 3.08 -73.19 -37.13
N ASP A 417 4.31 -73.52 -37.50
CA ASP A 417 4.75 -74.88 -37.85
C ASP A 417 3.82 -75.59 -38.87
N GLY A 418 3.33 -74.84 -39.86
CA GLY A 418 2.45 -75.36 -40.91
C GLY A 418 0.98 -75.53 -40.51
N LYS A 419 0.57 -75.08 -39.32
CA LYS A 419 -0.81 -75.21 -38.80
C LYS A 419 -1.51 -73.85 -38.69
N PRO A 420 -2.78 -73.73 -39.11
CA PRO A 420 -3.54 -72.50 -38.96
C PRO A 420 -3.98 -72.32 -37.49
N CYS A 421 -3.59 -71.20 -36.90
CA CYS A 421 -3.85 -70.80 -35.52
C CYS A 421 -4.45 -69.40 -35.44
N ILE A 422 -5.14 -69.08 -34.34
CA ILE A 422 -5.54 -67.72 -33.98
C ILE A 422 -4.65 -67.26 -32.82
N ILE A 423 -3.99 -66.12 -33.01
CA ILE A 423 -3.24 -65.44 -31.94
C ILE A 423 -4.13 -64.31 -31.43
N ASN A 424 -4.40 -64.30 -30.12
CA ASN A 424 -5.11 -63.21 -29.45
C ASN A 424 -4.19 -62.54 -28.44
N LEU A 425 -4.15 -61.22 -28.51
CA LEU A 425 -3.50 -60.32 -27.57
C LEU A 425 -4.60 -59.54 -26.85
N VAL A 426 -4.59 -59.61 -25.53
CA VAL A 426 -5.58 -58.98 -24.66
C VAL A 426 -4.84 -58.08 -23.68
N LYS A 427 -5.17 -56.79 -23.70
CA LYS A 427 -4.58 -55.80 -22.82
C LYS A 427 -5.65 -55.26 -21.87
N ASP A 428 -5.40 -55.36 -20.57
CA ASP A 428 -6.26 -54.74 -19.55
C ASP A 428 -6.07 -53.21 -19.59
N ILE A 429 -7.16 -52.48 -19.80
CA ILE A 429 -7.21 -51.02 -19.84
C ILE A 429 -8.06 -50.43 -18.71
N SER A 430 -8.40 -51.23 -17.70
CA SER A 430 -9.24 -50.80 -16.58
C SER A 430 -8.64 -49.61 -15.83
N GLU A 431 -7.37 -49.67 -15.43
CA GLU A 431 -6.65 -48.56 -14.78
C GLU A 431 -6.56 -47.31 -15.65
N LYS A 432 -6.40 -47.48 -16.98
CA LYS A 432 -6.31 -46.37 -17.93
C LYS A 432 -7.64 -45.60 -17.98
N LYS A 433 -8.77 -46.30 -18.05
CA LYS A 433 -10.11 -45.67 -18.08
C LYS A 433 -10.41 -44.94 -16.77
N GLU A 434 -10.02 -45.50 -15.62
CA GLU A 434 -10.16 -44.83 -14.32
C GLU A 434 -9.29 -43.57 -14.21
N ALA A 435 -8.02 -43.65 -14.64
CA ALA A 435 -7.11 -42.50 -14.61
C ALA A 435 -7.56 -41.36 -15.56
N GLU A 436 -8.14 -41.68 -16.71
CA GLU A 436 -8.69 -40.68 -17.64
C GLU A 436 -9.92 -39.97 -17.05
N ALA A 437 -10.83 -40.70 -16.40
CA ALA A 437 -11.98 -40.13 -15.71
C ALA A 437 -11.55 -39.19 -14.57
N LEU A 438 -10.58 -39.61 -13.75
CA LEU A 438 -10.06 -38.81 -12.64
C LEU A 438 -9.36 -37.52 -13.14
N ARG A 439 -8.59 -37.62 -14.23
CA ARG A 439 -7.95 -36.45 -14.85
C ARG A 439 -8.96 -35.44 -15.38
N ARG A 440 -10.06 -35.92 -15.97
CA ARG A 440 -11.14 -35.05 -16.46
C ARG A 440 -11.79 -34.30 -15.30
N LEU A 441 -12.13 -35.00 -14.23
CA LEU A 441 -12.75 -34.39 -13.04
C LEU A 441 -11.81 -33.37 -12.37
N ASN A 442 -10.53 -33.68 -12.23
CA ASN A 442 -9.55 -32.76 -11.65
C ASN A 442 -9.37 -31.47 -12.47
N ARG A 443 -9.45 -31.54 -13.80
CA ARG A 443 -9.43 -30.33 -14.65
C ARG A 443 -10.68 -29.47 -14.41
N GLU A 444 -11.86 -30.09 -14.38
CA GLU A 444 -13.12 -29.38 -14.15
C GLU A 444 -13.15 -28.68 -12.78
N ILE A 445 -12.67 -29.36 -11.73
CA ILE A 445 -12.53 -28.75 -10.39
C ILE A 445 -11.53 -27.59 -10.41
N SER A 446 -10.39 -27.74 -11.09
CA SER A 446 -9.38 -26.68 -11.18
C SER A 446 -9.93 -25.44 -11.90
N ASP A 447 -10.67 -25.63 -12.99
CA ASP A 447 -11.28 -24.54 -13.75
C ASP A 447 -12.36 -23.82 -12.94
N GLN A 448 -13.21 -24.57 -12.23
CA GLN A 448 -14.21 -24.00 -11.32
C GLN A 448 -13.56 -23.20 -10.18
N LYS A 449 -12.47 -23.71 -9.60
CA LYS A 449 -11.74 -23.03 -8.53
C LYS A 449 -11.17 -21.69 -9.02
N ALA A 450 -10.55 -21.67 -10.20
CA ALA A 450 -10.02 -20.44 -10.79
C ALA A 450 -11.12 -19.40 -11.06
N LEU A 451 -12.30 -19.83 -11.50
CA LEU A 451 -13.44 -18.93 -11.70
C LEU A 451 -13.94 -18.34 -10.39
N ILE A 452 -14.07 -19.14 -9.34
CA ILE A 452 -14.48 -18.68 -8.00
C ILE A 452 -13.47 -17.69 -7.43
N GLU A 453 -12.17 -17.96 -7.55
CA GLU A 453 -11.12 -17.04 -7.09
C GLU A 453 -11.20 -15.69 -7.82
N LYS A 454 -11.47 -15.70 -9.14
CA LYS A 454 -11.68 -14.48 -9.90
C LYS A 454 -12.93 -13.70 -9.44
N GLN A 455 -14.05 -14.39 -9.24
CA GLN A 455 -15.29 -13.78 -8.76
C GLN A 455 -15.14 -13.17 -7.36
N ASN A 456 -14.41 -13.85 -6.47
CA ASN A 456 -14.13 -13.33 -5.13
C ASN A 456 -13.32 -12.04 -5.17
N LEU A 457 -12.29 -11.96 -6.03
CA LEU A 457 -11.48 -10.75 -6.19
C LEU A 457 -12.28 -9.57 -6.77
N GLU A 458 -13.15 -9.83 -7.75
CA GLU A 458 -14.06 -8.83 -8.30
C GLU A 458 -15.05 -8.33 -7.23
N LEU A 459 -15.61 -9.25 -6.43
CA LEU A 459 -16.55 -8.91 -5.36
C LEU A 459 -15.90 -8.04 -4.27
N GLU A 460 -14.68 -8.38 -3.83
CA GLU A 460 -13.93 -7.56 -2.87
C GLU A 460 -13.71 -6.14 -3.40
N THR A 461 -13.36 -6.02 -4.68
CA THR A 461 -13.15 -4.72 -5.33
C THR A 461 -14.44 -3.90 -5.37
N ILE A 462 -15.57 -4.53 -5.72
CA ILE A 462 -16.90 -3.89 -5.74
C ILE A 462 -17.28 -3.42 -4.33
N LEU A 463 -17.10 -4.25 -3.30
CA LEU A 463 -17.40 -3.90 -1.91
C LEU A 463 -16.56 -2.72 -1.42
N GLN A 464 -15.26 -2.69 -1.75
CA GLN A 464 -14.39 -1.56 -1.41
C GLN A 464 -14.84 -0.27 -2.11
N ASN A 465 -15.16 -0.34 -3.39
CA ASN A 465 -15.66 0.81 -4.15
C ASN A 465 -16.99 1.32 -3.60
N LEU A 466 -17.93 0.41 -3.29
CA LEU A 466 -19.21 0.76 -2.70
C LEU A 466 -19.02 1.51 -1.37
N ARG A 467 -18.15 0.99 -0.49
CA ARG A 467 -17.84 1.62 0.81
C ARG A 467 -17.21 3.00 0.63
N LYS A 468 -16.32 3.16 -0.36
CA LYS A 468 -15.69 4.44 -0.69
C LYS A 468 -16.73 5.46 -1.18
N THR A 469 -17.61 5.07 -2.09
CA THR A 469 -18.68 5.94 -2.61
C THR A 469 -19.68 6.31 -1.51
N GLN A 470 -20.04 5.38 -0.64
CA GLN A 470 -20.88 5.67 0.53
C GLN A 470 -20.25 6.72 1.46
N ASN A 471 -18.97 6.57 1.79
CA ASN A 471 -18.26 7.55 2.60
C ASN A 471 -18.20 8.94 1.92
N GLN A 472 -18.02 8.98 0.60
CA GLN A 472 -18.05 10.23 -0.16
C GLN A 472 -19.43 10.91 -0.11
N LEU A 473 -20.52 10.15 -0.22
CA LEU A 473 -21.89 10.68 -0.11
C LEU A 473 -22.15 11.27 1.29
N ILE A 474 -21.76 10.56 2.35
CA ILE A 474 -21.89 11.04 3.72
C ILE A 474 -21.12 12.36 3.90
N VAL A 475 -19.88 12.45 3.40
CA VAL A 475 -19.08 13.69 3.48
C VAL A 475 -19.72 14.81 2.67
N SER A 476 -20.23 14.53 1.47
CA SER A 476 -20.91 15.51 0.63
C SER A 476 -22.15 16.08 1.30
N GLU A 477 -22.95 15.24 1.95
CA GLU A 477 -24.12 15.70 2.69
C GLU A 477 -23.74 16.51 3.93
N LYS A 478 -22.73 16.06 4.69
CA LYS A 478 -22.17 16.84 5.81
C LYS A 478 -21.77 18.24 5.35
N MET A 479 -21.16 18.37 4.18
CA MET A 479 -20.78 19.66 3.60
C MET A 479 -21.98 20.49 3.15
N ALA A 480 -23.05 19.87 2.64
CA ALA A 480 -24.28 20.57 2.27
C ALA A 480 -25.01 21.13 3.51
N ALA A 481 -25.15 20.34 4.58
CA ALA A 481 -25.71 20.77 5.85
C ALA A 481 -24.86 21.88 6.48
N LEU A 482 -23.53 21.75 6.43
CA LEU A 482 -22.61 22.82 6.85
C LEU A 482 -22.82 24.09 6.03
N GLY A 483 -22.99 23.98 4.71
CA GLY A 483 -23.22 25.12 3.82
C GLY A 483 -24.47 25.94 4.19
N GLN A 484 -25.58 25.27 4.53
CA GLN A 484 -26.80 25.94 5.00
C GLN A 484 -26.60 26.63 6.36
N LEU A 485 -25.87 25.98 7.28
CA LEU A 485 -25.57 26.54 8.60
C LEU A 485 -24.59 27.72 8.52
N VAL A 486 -23.56 27.65 7.67
CA VAL A 486 -22.54 28.69 7.52
C VAL A 486 -23.14 30.02 7.09
N ALA A 487 -24.12 30.02 6.17
CA ALA A 487 -24.81 31.24 5.77
C ALA A 487 -25.59 31.89 6.94
N GLY A 488 -26.30 31.08 7.74
CA GLY A 488 -26.97 31.54 8.95
C GLY A 488 -26.01 32.06 10.02
N ILE A 489 -24.94 31.30 10.29
CA ILE A 489 -23.93 31.63 11.30
C ILE A 489 -23.14 32.88 10.91
N ALA A 490 -22.81 33.06 9.63
CA ALA A 490 -22.14 34.27 9.17
C ALA A 490 -22.99 35.51 9.50
N HIS A 491 -24.29 35.45 9.26
CA HIS A 491 -25.21 36.52 9.66
C HIS A 491 -25.26 36.68 11.19
N GLU A 492 -25.25 35.59 11.95
CA GLU A 492 -25.29 35.62 13.40
C GLU A 492 -23.99 36.10 14.07
N ILE A 493 -22.84 35.95 13.41
CA ILE A 493 -21.55 36.50 13.84
C ILE A 493 -21.43 37.97 13.43
N ASN A 494 -21.89 38.32 12.23
CA ASN A 494 -21.82 39.70 11.75
C ASN A 494 -22.66 40.66 12.60
N ASN A 495 -23.80 40.21 13.13
CA ASN A 495 -24.66 41.01 14.00
C ASN A 495 -23.95 41.54 15.27
N PRO A 496 -23.40 40.69 16.16
CA PRO A 496 -22.66 41.14 17.34
C PRO A 496 -21.37 41.87 16.98
N ILE A 497 -20.68 41.50 15.89
CA ILE A 497 -19.50 42.25 15.40
C ILE A 497 -19.89 43.69 15.04
N GLY A 498 -21.04 43.88 14.40
CA GLY A 498 -21.58 45.22 14.09
C GLY A 498 -21.82 46.05 15.35
N VAL A 499 -22.42 45.45 16.38
CA VAL A 499 -22.63 46.10 17.69
C VAL A 499 -21.30 46.44 18.36
N ILE A 500 -20.34 45.51 18.39
CA ILE A 500 -19.00 45.73 18.95
C ILE A 500 -18.33 46.93 18.28
N LYS A 501 -18.38 46.99 16.94
CA LYS A 501 -17.78 48.08 16.17
C LYS A 501 -18.41 49.42 16.51
N ALA A 502 -19.75 49.50 16.48
CA ALA A 502 -20.48 50.73 16.80
C ALA A 502 -20.21 51.20 18.24
N SER A 503 -20.29 50.30 19.22
CA SER A 503 -20.01 50.61 20.62
C SER A 503 -18.55 51.03 20.85
N ASN A 504 -17.59 50.43 20.13
CA ASN A 504 -16.18 50.83 20.21
C ASN A 504 -15.93 52.21 19.58
N ASP A 505 -16.60 52.53 18.47
CA ASP A 505 -16.55 53.87 17.86
C ASP A 505 -17.12 54.93 18.83
N SER A 506 -18.21 54.63 19.54
CA SER A 506 -18.78 55.50 20.60
C SER A 506 -17.79 55.72 21.76
N ILE A 507 -17.16 54.66 22.27
CA ILE A 507 -16.15 54.77 23.35
C ILE A 507 -14.93 55.58 22.88
N ARG A 508 -14.47 55.38 21.64
CA ARG A 508 -13.37 56.17 21.07
C ARG A 508 -13.71 57.65 21.05
N SER A 509 -14.88 58.02 20.52
CA SER A 509 -15.34 59.41 20.46
C SER A 509 -15.49 60.02 21.87
N TYR A 510 -15.96 59.23 22.83
CA TYR A 510 -16.00 59.61 24.24
C TYR A 510 -14.60 59.97 24.76
N PHE A 511 -13.57 59.15 24.53
CA PHE A 511 -12.22 59.42 25.03
C PHE A 511 -11.51 60.58 24.31
N GLU A 512 -11.76 60.77 23.00
CA GLU A 512 -11.18 61.87 22.21
C GLU A 512 -11.54 63.25 22.80
N THR A 513 -12.73 63.39 23.38
CA THR A 513 -13.21 64.65 23.95
C THR A 513 -13.24 64.66 25.49
N ALA A 514 -12.75 63.61 26.16
CA ALA A 514 -12.84 63.45 27.62
C ALA A 514 -12.11 64.55 28.41
N SER A 515 -10.87 64.87 28.05
CA SER A 515 -10.07 65.90 28.74
C SER A 515 -10.76 67.27 28.72
N THR A 516 -11.29 67.66 27.55
CA THR A 516 -12.04 68.91 27.36
C THR A 516 -13.33 68.91 28.18
N ARG A 517 -14.12 67.83 28.11
CA ARG A 517 -15.40 67.73 28.86
C ARG A 517 -15.17 67.79 30.37
N ILE A 518 -14.19 67.05 30.90
CA ILE A 518 -13.87 67.03 32.34
C ILE A 518 -13.44 68.43 32.79
N THR A 519 -12.57 69.09 32.04
CA THR A 519 -12.10 70.44 32.37
C THR A 519 -13.25 71.44 32.36
N GLN A 520 -14.11 71.40 31.34
CA GLN A 520 -15.26 72.30 31.21
C GLN A 520 -16.35 72.07 32.27
N THR A 521 -16.50 70.84 32.75
CA THR A 521 -17.60 70.45 33.65
C THR A 521 -17.20 70.47 35.12
N SER A 522 -15.93 70.21 35.45
CA SER A 522 -15.45 70.14 36.85
C SER A 522 -15.78 71.38 37.68
N GLY A 523 -15.51 72.59 37.15
CA GLY A 523 -15.85 73.85 37.81
C GLY A 523 -17.36 74.09 37.95
N LYS A 524 -18.17 73.51 37.06
CA LYS A 524 -19.65 73.62 37.08
C LYS A 524 -20.29 72.62 38.05
N ILE A 525 -19.68 71.47 38.27
CA ILE A 525 -20.15 70.50 39.28
C ILE A 525 -19.87 71.03 40.69
N GLN A 526 -18.76 71.76 40.90
CA GLN A 526 -18.42 72.36 42.19
C GLN A 526 -19.38 73.45 42.67
N THR A 527 -20.21 74.01 41.77
CA THR A 527 -21.20 75.03 42.13
C THR A 527 -22.53 74.44 42.58
N LEU A 528 -22.70 73.11 42.49
CA LEU A 528 -23.91 72.42 42.95
C LEU A 528 -23.96 72.41 44.48
N ASN A 529 -25.16 72.65 45.05
CA ASN A 529 -25.40 72.42 46.46
C ASN A 529 -25.56 70.92 46.78
N ALA A 530 -25.70 70.58 48.07
CA ALA A 530 -25.76 69.18 48.51
C ALA A 530 -26.94 68.41 47.89
N GLU A 531 -28.11 69.02 47.74
CA GLU A 531 -29.31 68.38 47.19
C GLU A 531 -29.21 68.19 45.67
N GLU A 532 -28.69 69.19 44.95
CA GLU A 532 -28.45 69.12 43.50
C GLU A 532 -27.38 68.07 43.16
N PHE A 533 -26.32 67.99 43.97
CA PHE A 533 -25.26 67.00 43.79
C PHE A 533 -25.78 65.57 44.10
N GLU A 534 -26.69 65.40 45.05
CA GLU A 534 -27.35 64.12 45.33
C GLU A 534 -28.24 63.67 44.15
N GLU A 535 -28.99 64.59 43.54
CA GLU A 535 -29.77 64.29 42.32
C GLU A 535 -28.86 63.93 41.15
N PHE A 536 -27.73 64.61 40.96
CA PHE A 536 -26.71 64.25 39.96
C PHE A 536 -26.18 62.82 40.15
N GLN A 537 -25.78 62.46 41.38
CA GLN A 537 -25.33 61.10 41.68
C GLN A 537 -26.42 60.06 41.46
N SER A 538 -27.66 60.40 41.77
CA SER A 538 -28.80 59.50 41.64
C SER A 538 -29.19 59.28 40.19
N LEU A 539 -29.14 60.32 39.35
CA LEU A 539 -29.28 60.20 37.89
C LEU A 539 -28.20 59.26 37.33
N PHE A 540 -26.95 59.43 37.76
CA PHE A 540 -25.84 58.56 37.33
C PHE A 540 -26.06 57.11 37.74
N ARG A 541 -26.36 56.84 39.02
CA ARG A 541 -26.65 55.48 39.52
C ARG A 541 -27.80 54.83 38.78
N LYS A 542 -28.87 55.59 38.50
CA LYS A 542 -30.04 55.08 37.78
C LYS A 542 -29.71 54.77 36.33
N GLY A 543 -28.98 55.64 35.63
CA GLY A 543 -28.57 55.41 34.24
C GLY A 543 -27.63 54.21 34.07
N MET A 544 -26.86 53.86 35.11
CA MET A 544 -25.98 52.69 35.14
C MET A 544 -26.70 51.36 35.47
N SER A 545 -27.97 51.39 35.89
CA SER A 545 -28.73 50.19 36.25
C SER A 545 -29.25 49.41 35.03
N ASP A 546 -29.36 48.09 35.16
CA ASP A 546 -30.00 47.25 34.14
C ASP A 546 -31.51 47.43 34.16
N ARG A 547 -32.09 47.76 33.01
CA ARG A 547 -33.54 47.91 32.84
C ARG A 547 -34.04 47.26 31.56
N GLU A 548 -35.34 47.00 31.56
CA GLU A 548 -36.06 46.46 30.41
C GLU A 548 -36.03 47.42 29.22
N VAL A 549 -35.90 46.83 28.03
CA VAL A 549 -35.91 47.55 26.77
C VAL A 549 -37.35 47.97 26.46
N ILE A 550 -37.62 49.27 26.53
CA ILE A 550 -38.88 49.84 26.07
C ILE A 550 -39.05 49.63 24.57
N SER A 551 -40.28 49.39 24.13
CA SER A 551 -40.57 49.14 22.71
C SER A 551 -40.25 50.38 21.85
N PRO A 552 -39.88 50.25 20.56
CA PRO A 552 -39.58 51.40 19.71
C PRO A 552 -40.75 52.41 19.60
N LYS A 553 -42.00 51.92 19.69
CA LYS A 553 -43.19 52.77 19.66
C LYS A 553 -43.32 53.58 20.95
N GLU A 554 -43.06 52.95 22.08
CA GLU A 554 -43.08 53.59 23.40
C GLU A 554 -41.92 54.56 23.58
N ALA A 555 -40.71 54.18 23.13
CA ALA A 555 -39.54 55.05 23.10
C ALA A 555 -39.81 56.35 22.34
N ARG A 556 -40.45 56.29 21.16
CA ARG A 556 -40.83 57.51 20.40
C ARG A 556 -41.78 58.43 21.16
N VAL A 557 -42.74 57.85 21.90
CA VAL A 557 -43.68 58.63 22.72
C VAL A 557 -42.93 59.32 23.86
N LYS A 558 -42.06 58.58 24.56
CA LYS A 558 -41.24 59.10 25.65
C LYS A 558 -40.27 60.18 25.19
N ILE A 559 -39.60 60.00 24.04
CA ILE A 559 -38.69 61.01 23.46
C ILE A 559 -39.43 62.32 23.21
N LYS A 560 -40.63 62.27 22.60
CA LYS A 560 -41.41 63.47 22.29
C LYS A 560 -41.86 64.21 23.56
N ASP A 561 -42.25 63.47 24.59
CA ASP A 561 -42.64 64.04 25.88
C ASP A 561 -41.44 64.70 26.60
N LEU A 562 -40.30 64.01 26.65
CA LEU A 562 -39.08 64.54 27.26
C LEU A 562 -38.54 65.75 26.51
N GLU A 563 -38.60 65.75 25.17
CA GLU A 563 -38.17 66.88 24.33
C GLU A 563 -38.95 68.15 24.67
N ALA A 564 -40.26 68.05 24.89
CA ALA A 564 -41.09 69.19 25.27
C ALA A 564 -40.69 69.75 26.63
N LYS A 565 -40.37 68.88 27.60
CA LYS A 565 -39.94 69.27 28.95
C LYS A 565 -38.55 69.91 28.94
N LEU A 566 -37.61 69.34 28.19
CA LEU A 566 -36.25 69.89 28.06
C LEU A 566 -36.24 71.27 27.40
N LYS A 567 -37.14 71.54 26.44
CA LYS A 567 -37.33 72.90 25.88
C LYS A 567 -37.78 73.92 26.94
N ALA A 568 -38.58 73.49 27.92
CA ALA A 568 -39.00 74.36 29.02
C ALA A 568 -37.84 74.69 29.98
N PHE A 569 -36.81 73.84 30.04
CA PHE A 569 -35.56 74.07 30.79
C PHE A 569 -34.46 74.75 29.95
N ASP A 570 -34.78 75.28 28.77
CA ASP A 570 -33.87 75.99 27.88
C ASP A 570 -32.66 75.14 27.39
N PHE A 571 -32.84 73.82 27.24
CA PHE A 571 -31.81 72.96 26.67
C PHE A 571 -31.67 73.17 25.15
N GLU A 572 -30.47 73.52 24.69
CA GLU A 572 -30.16 73.48 23.26
C GLU A 572 -30.16 72.04 22.74
N ASN A 573 -30.70 71.80 21.55
CA ASN A 573 -30.85 70.46 20.96
C ASN A 573 -31.63 69.46 21.84
N ALA A 574 -32.71 69.94 22.49
CA ALA A 574 -33.58 69.15 23.36
C ALA A 574 -34.01 67.78 22.80
N HIS A 575 -34.14 67.63 21.48
CA HIS A 575 -34.48 66.35 20.85
C HIS A 575 -33.38 65.29 21.05
N THR A 576 -32.11 65.66 20.83
CA THR A 576 -30.97 64.76 21.00
C THR A 576 -30.80 64.37 22.47
N ALA A 577 -30.90 65.35 23.38
CA ALA A 577 -30.83 65.07 24.81
C ALA A 577 -31.99 64.17 25.29
N ALA A 578 -33.20 64.34 24.73
CA ALA A 578 -34.33 63.46 24.99
C ALA A 578 -34.08 62.03 24.50
N GLN A 579 -33.50 61.88 23.31
CA GLN A 579 -33.13 60.58 22.77
C GLN A 579 -32.11 59.88 23.67
N ASP A 580 -31.02 60.56 24.03
CA ASP A 580 -29.95 60.01 24.88
C ASP A 580 -30.47 59.61 26.27
N LEU A 581 -31.35 60.42 26.87
CA LEU A 581 -31.98 60.11 28.16
C LEU A 581 -32.86 58.86 28.05
N VAL A 582 -33.67 58.73 27.00
CA VAL A 582 -34.52 57.56 26.80
C VAL A 582 -33.68 56.30 26.52
N GLU A 583 -32.62 56.39 25.72
CA GLU A 583 -31.65 55.28 25.50
C GLU A 583 -30.92 54.89 26.79
N CYS A 584 -30.72 55.85 27.69
CA CYS A 584 -30.17 55.61 29.02
C CYS A 584 -31.18 55.02 30.02
N GLY A 585 -32.48 54.93 29.70
CA GLY A 585 -33.52 54.48 30.64
C GLY A 585 -33.92 55.55 31.66
N LEU A 586 -33.79 56.80 31.25
CA LEU A 586 -34.01 58.03 32.03
C LEU A 586 -35.20 58.83 31.46
N GLU A 587 -36.24 58.14 30.98
CA GLU A 587 -37.45 58.70 30.36
C GLU A 587 -38.35 59.53 31.30
N SER A 588 -38.00 59.63 32.59
CA SER A 588 -38.68 60.46 33.60
C SER A 588 -37.69 61.30 34.41
N ALA A 589 -36.48 61.53 33.88
CA ALA A 589 -35.42 62.23 34.59
C ALA A 589 -35.79 63.67 34.97
N THR A 590 -36.59 64.35 34.15
CA THR A 590 -37.04 65.73 34.42
C THR A 590 -37.95 65.83 35.64
N GLU A 591 -38.75 64.80 35.93
CA GLU A 591 -39.62 64.76 37.09
C GLU A 591 -38.94 64.19 38.34
N GLU A 592 -38.02 63.25 38.15
CA GLU A 592 -37.33 62.58 39.25
C GLU A 592 -36.15 63.40 39.80
N PHE A 593 -35.54 64.25 38.98
CA PHE A 593 -34.37 65.07 39.34
C PHE A 593 -34.60 66.56 39.04
N PRO A 594 -35.72 67.17 39.48
CA PRO A 594 -36.13 68.50 39.03
C PRO A 594 -35.16 69.61 39.46
N LYS A 595 -34.44 69.45 40.58
CA LYS A 595 -33.47 70.45 41.06
C LYS A 595 -32.24 70.46 40.15
N LEU A 596 -31.77 69.29 39.73
CA LEU A 596 -30.66 69.15 38.78
C LEU A 596 -30.97 69.79 37.42
N PHE A 597 -32.20 69.63 36.90
CA PHE A 597 -32.59 70.22 35.61
C PHE A 597 -32.82 71.74 35.66
N SER A 598 -32.93 72.32 36.85
CA SER A 598 -33.21 73.75 37.07
C SER A 598 -31.95 74.60 37.33
N VAL A 599 -30.76 74.00 37.43
CA VAL A 599 -29.51 74.74 37.67
C VAL A 599 -29.02 75.47 36.42
N GLN A 600 -28.33 76.60 36.58
CA GLN A 600 -27.85 77.43 35.46
C GLN A 600 -27.00 76.67 34.42
N ASN A 601 -26.31 75.60 34.84
CA ASN A 601 -25.46 74.78 33.97
C ASN A 601 -26.03 73.36 33.72
N ALA A 602 -27.33 73.15 33.92
CA ALA A 602 -27.98 71.84 33.88
C ALA A 602 -27.62 71.05 32.61
N GLN A 603 -27.70 71.69 31.44
CA GLN A 603 -27.37 71.05 30.17
C GLN A 603 -25.94 70.50 30.11
N THR A 604 -24.94 71.26 30.59
CA THR A 604 -23.55 70.78 30.59
C THR A 604 -23.36 69.59 31.53
N ILE A 605 -23.98 69.64 32.71
CA ILE A 605 -23.84 68.63 33.76
C ILE A 605 -24.58 67.33 33.38
N VAL A 606 -25.80 67.45 32.85
CA VAL A 606 -26.59 66.31 32.36
C VAL A 606 -25.93 65.67 31.14
N ASN A 607 -25.46 66.47 30.17
CA ASN A 607 -24.73 65.93 29.02
C ASN A 607 -23.45 65.20 29.45
N PHE A 608 -22.74 65.71 30.44
CA PHE A 608 -21.59 65.01 31.01
C PHE A 608 -22.00 63.65 31.59
N ALA A 609 -23.04 63.59 32.43
CA ALA A 609 -23.54 62.33 32.97
C ALA A 609 -23.97 61.33 31.89
N LEU A 610 -24.69 61.80 30.86
CA LEU A 610 -25.14 60.97 29.75
C LEU A 610 -23.96 60.35 28.98
N GLN A 611 -22.92 61.14 28.71
CA GLN A 611 -21.73 60.64 28.01
C GLN A 611 -20.99 59.56 28.82
N GLU A 612 -20.91 59.70 30.14
CA GLU A 612 -20.36 58.67 31.03
C GLU A 612 -21.22 57.40 31.04
N ILE A 613 -22.55 57.54 31.14
CA ILE A 613 -23.50 56.42 31.12
C ILE A 613 -23.43 55.67 29.79
N LEU A 614 -23.46 56.39 28.66
CA LEU A 614 -23.39 55.82 27.32
C LEU A 614 -22.06 55.07 27.09
N ALA A 615 -20.94 55.59 27.59
CA ALA A 615 -19.64 54.91 27.52
C ALA A 615 -19.65 53.58 28.31
N ALA A 616 -20.18 53.59 29.53
CA ALA A 616 -20.30 52.36 30.33
C ALA A 616 -21.26 51.33 29.71
N LYS A 617 -22.41 51.77 29.19
CA LYS A 617 -23.34 50.89 28.46
C LYS A 617 -22.72 50.31 27.20
N SER A 618 -21.96 51.11 26.45
CA SER A 618 -21.23 50.64 25.26
C SER A 618 -20.21 49.56 25.61
N SER A 619 -19.50 49.70 26.74
CA SER A 619 -18.56 48.68 27.21
C SER A 619 -19.28 47.36 27.56
N LYS A 620 -20.44 47.45 28.22
CA LYS A 620 -21.27 46.28 28.54
C LYS A 620 -21.82 45.58 27.28
N LEU A 621 -22.25 46.35 26.27
CA LEU A 621 -22.71 45.81 24.99
C LEU A 621 -21.61 45.05 24.26
N ILE A 622 -20.36 45.55 24.32
CA ILE A 622 -19.19 44.84 23.78
C ILE A 622 -19.01 43.50 24.51
N ASP A 623 -18.99 43.49 25.84
CA ASP A 623 -18.80 42.25 26.61
C ASP A 623 -19.89 41.21 26.31
N MET A 624 -21.16 41.62 26.29
CA MET A 624 -22.28 40.74 25.92
C MET A 624 -22.13 40.20 24.49
N SER A 625 -21.74 41.04 23.54
CA SER A 625 -21.58 40.66 22.13
C SER A 625 -20.37 39.75 21.91
N VAL A 626 -19.27 39.96 22.62
CA VAL A 626 -18.07 39.11 22.60
C VAL A 626 -18.38 37.74 23.22
N ASN A 627 -19.06 37.71 24.36
CA ASN A 627 -19.49 36.47 25.00
C ASN A 627 -20.43 35.66 24.09
N ARG A 628 -21.37 36.33 23.42
CA ARG A 628 -22.25 35.69 22.42
C ARG A 628 -21.48 35.15 21.23
N THR A 629 -20.59 35.94 20.64
CA THR A 629 -19.76 35.52 19.49
C THR A 629 -18.88 34.32 19.86
N SER A 630 -18.29 34.34 21.06
CA SER A 630 -17.46 33.25 21.56
C SER A 630 -18.26 31.96 21.74
N LYS A 631 -19.50 32.02 22.24
CA LYS A 631 -20.40 30.85 22.32
C LYS A 631 -20.72 30.30 20.93
N ILE A 632 -21.01 31.15 19.96
CA ILE A 632 -21.29 30.75 18.57
C ILE A 632 -20.06 30.08 17.94
N VAL A 633 -18.88 30.69 18.06
CA VAL A 633 -17.62 30.14 17.52
C VAL A 633 -17.23 28.84 18.23
N TYR A 634 -17.43 28.74 19.54
CA TYR A 634 -17.20 27.51 20.29
C TYR A 634 -18.11 26.37 19.82
N ALA A 635 -19.40 26.66 19.63
CA ALA A 635 -20.35 25.69 19.11
C ALA A 635 -20.01 25.29 17.66
N LEU A 636 -19.61 26.23 16.80
CA LEU A 636 -19.15 25.97 15.43
C LEU A 636 -17.87 25.11 15.39
N ARG A 637 -16.93 25.36 16.30
CA ARG A 637 -15.68 24.60 16.40
C ARG A 637 -15.94 23.15 16.83
N LYS A 638 -16.84 22.94 17.80
CA LYS A 638 -17.31 21.59 18.16
C LYS A 638 -18.02 20.92 16.98
N PHE A 639 -18.83 21.67 16.25
CA PHE A 639 -19.56 21.16 15.09
C PHE A 639 -18.65 20.79 13.90
N THR A 640 -17.44 21.34 13.76
CA THR A 640 -16.55 21.12 12.60
C THR A 640 -15.49 20.04 12.81
N HIS A 641 -15.30 19.53 14.03
CA HIS A 641 -14.38 18.43 14.32
C HIS A 641 -15.09 17.07 14.14
N TRP A 642 -15.38 16.69 12.89
CA TRP A 642 -15.96 15.37 12.60
C TRP A 642 -14.86 14.31 12.38
N SER A 643 -14.26 13.82 13.46
CA SER A 643 -13.40 12.62 13.37
C SER A 643 -14.23 11.37 13.62
N SER A 644 -14.60 10.68 12.55
CA SER A 644 -15.08 9.28 12.61
C SER A 644 -13.97 8.28 12.97
N GLU A 645 -12.78 8.77 13.35
CA GLU A 645 -11.67 8.01 13.90
C GLU A 645 -11.27 8.61 15.26
N GLY A 646 -11.98 8.28 16.33
CA GLY A 646 -11.63 8.79 17.65
C GLY A 646 -12.41 8.11 18.75
N VAL A 647 -11.71 7.29 19.53
CA VAL A 647 -12.12 6.60 20.77
C VAL A 647 -13.44 7.07 21.39
N LYS A 648 -14.36 6.13 21.71
CA LYS A 648 -15.59 6.44 22.46
C LYS A 648 -15.24 7.16 23.77
N THR A 649 -15.91 8.28 24.02
CA THR A 649 -15.73 9.08 25.24
C THR A 649 -17.04 9.11 26.03
N PRO A 650 -16.98 9.39 27.35
CA PRO A 650 -18.19 9.65 28.12
C PRO A 650 -18.85 10.96 27.64
N VAL A 651 -20.08 10.88 27.15
CA VAL A 651 -20.88 11.99 26.64
C VAL A 651 -22.04 12.27 27.59
N VAL A 652 -22.14 13.52 28.06
CA VAL A 652 -23.28 14.01 28.83
C VAL A 652 -24.36 14.49 27.86
N LEU A 653 -25.48 13.77 27.79
CA LEU A 653 -26.56 14.02 26.82
C LEU A 653 -27.13 15.45 26.93
N GLN A 654 -27.32 15.94 28.15
CA GLN A 654 -27.81 17.30 28.41
C GLN A 654 -26.91 18.36 27.76
N GLU A 655 -25.59 18.26 27.89
CA GLU A 655 -24.65 19.23 27.31
C GLU A 655 -24.68 19.21 25.77
N SER A 656 -24.84 18.03 25.18
CA SER A 656 -24.91 17.87 23.73
C SER A 656 -26.17 18.52 23.13
N LEU A 657 -27.32 18.41 23.81
CA LEU A 657 -28.57 19.06 23.40
C LEU A 657 -28.51 20.58 23.58
N GLU A 658 -27.96 21.06 24.71
CA GLU A 658 -27.79 22.51 24.94
C GLU A 658 -26.87 23.16 23.90
N THR A 659 -25.86 22.43 23.42
CA THR A 659 -24.99 22.91 22.33
C THR A 659 -25.81 23.21 21.07
N VAL A 660 -26.71 22.29 20.68
CA VAL A 660 -27.57 22.47 19.50
C VAL A 660 -28.59 23.58 19.69
N LEU A 661 -29.23 23.65 20.86
CA LEU A 661 -30.18 24.73 21.17
C LEU A 661 -29.52 26.11 21.16
N THR A 662 -28.25 26.20 21.58
CA THR A 662 -27.48 27.44 21.51
C THR A 662 -27.22 27.87 20.07
N ILE A 663 -26.92 26.92 19.17
CA ILE A 663 -26.72 27.19 17.73
C ILE A 663 -28.01 27.72 17.09
N TYR A 664 -29.17 27.15 17.42
CA TYR A 664 -30.46 27.53 16.83
C TYR A 664 -31.21 28.62 17.61
N GLN A 665 -30.59 29.25 18.60
CA GLN A 665 -31.28 30.12 19.55
C GLN A 665 -32.08 31.25 18.87
N ASN A 666 -31.58 31.88 17.80
CA ASN A 666 -32.31 32.98 17.14
C ASN A 666 -33.44 32.50 16.24
N GLN A 667 -33.26 31.36 15.56
CA GLN A 667 -34.30 30.78 14.71
C GLN A 667 -35.49 30.29 15.55
N LEU A 668 -35.22 29.78 16.75
CA LEU A 668 -36.26 29.31 17.68
C LEU A 668 -36.92 30.47 18.43
N LYS A 669 -36.18 31.50 18.85
CA LYS A 669 -36.70 32.62 19.65
C LYS A 669 -37.79 33.46 18.94
N ALA A 670 -37.89 33.37 17.61
CA ALA A 670 -38.85 34.13 16.81
C ALA A 670 -40.31 33.60 16.90
N GLY A 671 -40.54 32.46 17.57
CA GLY A 671 -41.90 31.91 17.72
C GLY A 671 -42.01 30.52 18.34
N VAL A 672 -40.90 29.88 18.72
CA VAL A 672 -40.89 28.55 19.33
C VAL A 672 -40.64 28.66 20.85
N GLU A 673 -41.59 28.15 21.64
CA GLU A 673 -41.42 27.95 23.08
C GLU A 673 -40.67 26.64 23.33
N ILE A 674 -39.59 26.67 24.11
CA ILE A 674 -38.77 25.47 24.38
C ILE A 674 -39.09 24.97 25.80
N GLN A 675 -39.66 23.77 25.90
CA GLN A 675 -39.94 23.10 27.17
C GLN A 675 -38.92 21.98 27.41
N LYS A 676 -38.15 22.10 28.50
CA LYS A 676 -37.05 21.18 28.83
C LYS A 676 -37.38 20.42 30.10
N ASN A 677 -37.30 19.09 30.04
CA ASN A 677 -37.41 18.20 31.19
C ASN A 677 -36.22 17.24 31.21
N TYR A 678 -35.16 17.61 31.91
CA TYR A 678 -33.95 16.79 32.00
C TYR A 678 -33.93 15.99 33.30
N GLY A 679 -34.19 14.70 33.19
CA GLY A 679 -33.94 13.74 34.26
C GLY A 679 -32.45 13.42 34.41
N GLU A 680 -32.06 12.93 35.59
CA GLU A 680 -30.68 12.51 35.83
C GLU A 680 -30.36 11.20 35.10
N VAL A 681 -29.40 11.26 34.17
CA VAL A 681 -28.93 10.12 33.39
C VAL A 681 -27.40 10.10 33.39
N PRO A 682 -26.76 8.94 33.64
CA PRO A 682 -25.30 8.83 33.57
C PRO A 682 -24.76 9.14 32.17
N PRO A 683 -23.48 9.55 32.04
CA PRO A 683 -22.85 9.72 30.74
C PRO A 683 -22.90 8.43 29.92
N ILE A 684 -23.15 8.55 28.61
CA ILE A 684 -23.12 7.42 27.69
C ILE A 684 -21.77 7.35 26.98
N TYR A 685 -21.25 6.14 26.73
CA TYR A 685 -19.99 5.96 26.01
C TYR A 685 -20.21 6.02 24.49
N GLY A 686 -19.82 7.12 23.85
CA GLY A 686 -20.12 7.36 22.44
C GLY A 686 -19.22 8.40 21.76
N TYR A 687 -19.62 8.78 20.56
CA TYR A 687 -19.00 9.84 19.77
C TYR A 687 -19.84 11.12 19.95
N ALA A 688 -19.28 12.14 20.60
CA ALA A 688 -20.04 13.35 20.93
C ALA A 688 -20.58 14.06 19.68
N ASP A 689 -19.79 14.11 18.61
CA ASP A 689 -20.14 14.83 17.38
C ASP A 689 -21.29 14.16 16.61
N ASP A 690 -21.32 12.82 16.63
CA ASP A 690 -22.39 12.02 16.03
C ASP A 690 -23.72 12.30 16.74
N LEU A 691 -23.72 12.35 18.07
CA LEU A 691 -24.93 12.64 18.85
C LEU A 691 -25.40 14.09 18.64
N ILE A 692 -24.48 15.05 18.58
CA ILE A 692 -24.80 16.44 18.21
C ILE A 692 -25.48 16.50 16.83
N HIS A 693 -25.04 15.67 15.87
CA HIS A 693 -25.65 15.59 14.55
C HIS A 693 -27.08 15.01 14.59
N VAL A 694 -27.32 13.98 15.41
CA VAL A 694 -28.68 13.45 15.64
C VAL A 694 -29.58 14.55 16.19
N TRP A 695 -29.15 15.25 17.23
CA TRP A 695 -29.93 16.31 17.87
C TRP A 695 -30.20 17.47 16.92
N THR A 696 -29.22 17.85 16.11
CA THR A 696 -29.35 18.89 15.07
C THR A 696 -30.46 18.53 14.09
N ASN A 697 -30.47 17.30 13.57
CA ASN A 697 -31.48 16.86 12.62
C ASN A 697 -32.88 16.80 13.24
N LEU A 698 -33.01 16.25 14.45
CA LEU A 698 -34.31 16.09 15.11
C LEU A 698 -34.90 17.45 15.55
N ILE A 699 -34.10 18.32 16.18
CA ILE A 699 -34.54 19.65 16.63
C ILE A 699 -34.89 20.54 15.44
N TYR A 700 -34.08 20.52 14.38
CA TYR A 700 -34.35 21.33 13.20
C TYR A 700 -35.60 20.85 12.45
N ASN A 701 -35.78 19.53 12.28
CA ASN A 701 -36.98 18.97 11.66
C ASN A 701 -38.25 19.32 12.47
N ALA A 702 -38.19 19.23 13.80
CA ALA A 702 -39.27 19.64 14.69
C ALA A 702 -39.62 21.14 14.51
N ALA A 703 -38.61 22.01 14.54
CA ALA A 703 -38.80 23.45 14.34
C ALA A 703 -39.39 23.78 12.96
N GLN A 704 -38.90 23.12 11.91
CA GLN A 704 -39.36 23.33 10.54
C GLN A 704 -40.79 22.81 10.33
N ALA A 705 -41.16 21.65 10.90
CA ALA A 705 -42.51 21.11 10.82
C ALA A 705 -43.55 22.09 11.41
N MET A 706 -43.16 22.81 12.46
CA MET A 706 -43.96 23.87 13.09
C MET A 706 -43.88 25.22 12.35
N SER A 707 -43.21 25.31 11.19
CA SER A 707 -42.91 26.58 10.53
C SER A 707 -42.29 27.62 11.48
N PHE A 708 -41.43 27.16 12.39
CA PHE A 708 -40.78 27.93 13.45
C PHE A 708 -41.75 28.66 14.41
N LYS A 709 -42.97 28.13 14.59
CA LYS A 709 -43.97 28.63 15.56
C LYS A 709 -44.69 27.49 16.29
N GLY A 710 -44.49 27.36 17.59
CA GLY A 710 -45.10 26.28 18.37
C GLY A 710 -44.31 25.92 19.62
N ILE A 711 -44.48 24.70 20.13
CA ILE A 711 -43.78 24.20 21.32
C ILE A 711 -42.81 23.09 20.92
N LEU A 712 -41.53 23.26 21.25
CA LEU A 712 -40.50 22.23 21.15
C LEU A 712 -40.27 21.64 22.54
N GLY A 713 -40.67 20.39 22.74
CA GLY A 713 -40.43 19.64 23.98
C GLY A 713 -39.18 18.78 23.87
N ILE A 714 -38.33 18.82 24.90
CA ILE A 714 -37.14 17.96 25.01
C ILE A 714 -37.15 17.31 26.39
N GLU A 715 -37.24 15.98 26.41
CA GLU A 715 -37.22 15.17 27.62
C GLU A 715 -36.01 14.23 27.60
N ILE A 716 -35.33 14.11 28.73
CA ILE A 716 -34.29 13.10 28.95
C ILE A 716 -34.71 12.27 30.16
N ALA A 717 -34.80 10.96 30.00
CA ALA A 717 -35.18 10.05 31.07
C ALA A 717 -34.35 8.76 31.04
N ARG A 718 -34.12 8.17 32.21
CA ARG A 718 -33.54 6.83 32.31
C ARG A 718 -34.65 5.80 32.24
N GLN A 719 -34.55 4.85 31.30
CA GLN A 719 -35.45 3.72 31.20
C GLN A 719 -34.64 2.41 31.30
N GLY A 720 -34.57 1.86 32.52
CA GLY A 720 -33.77 0.67 32.81
C GLY A 720 -32.27 0.89 32.57
N ALA A 721 -31.72 0.14 31.61
CA ALA A 721 -30.32 0.22 31.19
C ALA A 721 -30.07 1.24 30.07
N ASN A 722 -31.10 1.96 29.61
CA ASN A 722 -30.98 2.92 28.51
C ASN A 722 -31.32 4.35 28.97
N ALA A 723 -30.70 5.31 28.30
CA ALA A 723 -31.05 6.71 28.28
C ALA A 723 -32.04 6.94 27.13
N GLU A 724 -33.26 7.40 27.43
CA GLU A 724 -34.21 7.87 26.42
C GLU A 724 -34.17 9.39 26.30
N VAL A 725 -34.05 9.88 25.06
CA VAL A 725 -34.21 11.29 24.70
C VAL A 725 -35.45 11.41 23.82
N ARG A 726 -36.42 12.22 24.23
CA ARG A 726 -37.62 12.50 23.45
C ARG A 726 -37.61 13.94 22.96
N ILE A 727 -37.84 14.12 21.67
CA ILE A 727 -37.97 15.42 21.02
C ILE A 727 -39.37 15.48 20.42
N SER A 728 -40.20 16.39 20.91
CA SER A 728 -41.59 16.57 20.49
C SER A 728 -41.82 17.94 19.87
N ASP A 729 -42.67 17.99 18.85
CA ASP A 729 -43.15 19.22 18.22
C ASP A 729 -44.68 19.29 18.25
N THR A 730 -45.21 20.50 18.02
CA THR A 730 -46.65 20.76 17.84
C THR A 730 -46.98 21.08 16.38
N GLY A 731 -46.29 20.45 15.42
CA GLY A 731 -46.51 20.61 13.99
C GLY A 731 -47.69 19.79 13.48
N PRO A 732 -47.85 19.65 12.15
CA PRO A 732 -48.95 18.89 11.55
C PRO A 732 -48.81 17.36 11.70
N GLY A 733 -47.70 16.88 12.28
CA GLY A 733 -47.36 15.46 12.33
C GLY A 733 -46.91 14.88 10.99
N ILE A 734 -46.78 13.55 10.94
CA ILE A 734 -46.30 12.77 9.80
C ILE A 734 -47.47 11.96 9.23
N PRO A 735 -47.87 12.18 7.97
CA PRO A 735 -48.98 11.46 7.34
C PRO A 735 -48.76 9.94 7.31
N GLU A 736 -49.80 9.13 7.57
CA GLU A 736 -49.70 7.65 7.62
C GLU A 736 -49.08 7.05 6.34
N GLU A 737 -49.39 7.61 5.17
CA GLU A 737 -48.90 7.13 3.87
C GLU A 737 -47.37 7.17 3.71
N VAL A 738 -46.68 8.02 4.49
CA VAL A 738 -45.23 8.22 4.38
C VAL A 738 -44.45 7.67 5.58
N GLN A 739 -45.13 7.20 6.63
CA GLN A 739 -44.52 6.78 7.90
C GLN A 739 -43.50 5.65 7.74
N ASP A 740 -43.77 4.69 6.85
CA ASP A 740 -42.86 3.56 6.59
C ASP A 740 -41.57 3.99 5.87
N ARG A 741 -41.58 5.15 5.25
CA ARG A 741 -40.53 5.63 4.33
C ARG A 741 -39.66 6.74 4.90
N ILE A 742 -40.02 7.33 6.04
CA ILE A 742 -39.31 8.50 6.59
C ILE A 742 -37.83 8.24 6.95
N PHE A 743 -37.45 6.99 7.14
CA PHE A 743 -36.06 6.58 7.36
C PHE A 743 -35.38 6.05 6.09
N GLU A 744 -36.07 6.00 4.94
CA GLU A 744 -35.45 5.65 3.66
C GLU A 744 -34.48 6.76 3.22
N PRO A 745 -33.27 6.41 2.74
CA PRO A 745 -32.34 7.40 2.20
C PRO A 745 -32.99 8.17 1.03
N PHE A 746 -32.76 9.48 0.99
CA PHE A 746 -33.27 10.43 -0.03
C PHE A 746 -34.79 10.63 -0.02
N PHE A 747 -35.53 10.07 0.95
CA PHE A 747 -36.95 10.30 1.07
C PHE A 747 -37.24 11.62 1.79
N THR A 748 -38.01 12.51 1.15
CA THR A 748 -38.43 13.80 1.74
C THR A 748 -39.81 14.19 1.25
N THR A 749 -40.61 14.77 2.13
CA THR A 749 -41.91 15.39 1.81
C THR A 749 -41.79 16.90 1.53
N LYS A 750 -40.59 17.46 1.63
CA LYS A 750 -40.29 18.89 1.47
C LYS A 750 -40.09 19.25 0.00
N ALA A 751 -40.21 20.55 -0.33
CA ALA A 751 -40.00 21.03 -1.70
C ALA A 751 -38.57 20.75 -2.19
N PRO A 752 -38.34 20.60 -3.52
CA PRO A 752 -37.01 20.36 -4.07
C PRO A 752 -36.01 21.45 -3.65
N GLY A 753 -34.97 21.05 -2.92
CA GLY A 753 -33.94 21.97 -2.37
C GLY A 753 -34.10 22.33 -0.89
N GLU A 754 -35.23 22.02 -0.25
CA GLU A 754 -35.47 22.29 1.19
C GLU A 754 -35.11 21.13 2.13
N GLY A 755 -34.84 19.94 1.59
CA GLY A 755 -34.39 18.79 2.38
C GLY A 755 -33.70 17.72 1.53
N SER A 756 -32.57 17.19 2.03
CA SER A 756 -31.80 16.12 1.38
C SER A 756 -32.49 14.75 1.42
N GLY A 757 -33.46 14.57 2.33
CA GLY A 757 -34.09 13.29 2.61
C GLY A 757 -33.18 12.25 3.27
N LEU A 758 -32.00 12.67 3.74
CA LEU A 758 -30.98 11.77 4.30
C LEU A 758 -30.78 11.98 5.82
N GLY A 759 -31.24 13.11 6.39
CA GLY A 759 -31.02 13.44 7.80
C GLY A 759 -31.58 12.42 8.80
N LEU A 760 -32.77 11.85 8.56
CA LEU A 760 -33.36 10.81 9.42
C LEU A 760 -32.69 9.44 9.25
N ASP A 761 -32.31 9.06 8.03
CA ASP A 761 -31.52 7.85 7.76
C ASP A 761 -30.16 7.92 8.46
N ILE A 762 -29.46 9.05 8.37
CA ILE A 762 -28.20 9.26 9.09
C ILE A 762 -28.41 9.22 10.60
N ALA A 763 -29.43 9.90 11.12
CA ALA A 763 -29.72 9.87 12.55
C ALA A 763 -29.94 8.43 13.04
N ARG A 764 -30.68 7.62 12.27
CA ARG A 764 -30.88 6.20 12.57
C ARG A 764 -29.56 5.42 12.57
N ARG A 765 -28.73 5.54 11.54
CA ARG A 765 -27.44 4.83 11.46
C ARG A 765 -26.47 5.23 12.58
N ILE A 766 -26.46 6.51 12.94
CA ILE A 766 -25.66 7.00 14.06
C ILE A 766 -26.10 6.33 15.35
N ILE A 767 -27.41 6.31 15.62
CA ILE A 767 -27.95 5.69 16.84
C ILE A 767 -27.69 4.17 16.85
N GLU A 768 -27.83 3.49 15.71
CA GLU A 768 -27.48 2.06 15.56
C GLU A 768 -25.98 1.80 15.81
N THR A 769 -25.10 2.70 15.36
CA THR A 769 -23.64 2.63 15.62
C THR A 769 -23.32 2.74 17.13
N HIS A 770 -24.18 3.43 17.88
CA HIS A 770 -24.10 3.54 19.34
C HIS A 770 -24.80 2.36 20.07
N GLY A 771 -25.33 1.37 19.35
CA GLY A 771 -26.08 0.25 19.92
C GLY A 771 -27.47 0.65 20.43
N GLY A 772 -27.96 1.81 20.02
CA GLY A 772 -29.27 2.35 20.37
C GLY A 772 -30.36 2.06 19.33
N SER A 773 -31.54 2.64 19.54
CA SER A 773 -32.64 2.65 18.56
C SER A 773 -33.34 4.00 18.52
N ILE A 774 -33.88 4.35 17.35
CA ILE A 774 -34.73 5.53 17.17
C ILE A 774 -36.13 5.07 16.75
N ARG A 775 -37.15 5.65 17.38
CA ARG A 775 -38.56 5.41 17.10
C ARG A 775 -39.28 6.75 17.02
N PHE A 776 -40.47 6.75 16.44
CA PHE A 776 -41.32 7.93 16.44
C PHE A 776 -42.76 7.54 16.72
N SER A 777 -43.52 8.52 17.20
CA SER A 777 -44.98 8.48 17.24
C SER A 777 -45.48 9.80 16.68
N SER A 778 -46.56 9.78 15.91
CA SER A 778 -47.11 11.00 15.31
C SER A 778 -48.61 11.03 15.38
N SER A 779 -49.16 12.24 15.48
CA SER A 779 -50.57 12.55 15.59
C SER A 779 -50.86 13.87 14.86
N ALA A 780 -52.13 14.22 14.71
CA ALA A 780 -52.53 15.53 14.17
C ALA A 780 -52.07 16.73 15.04
N SER A 781 -51.63 16.47 16.28
CA SER A 781 -51.07 17.47 17.21
C SER A 781 -49.54 17.55 17.19
N GLY A 782 -48.85 16.80 16.33
CA GLY A 782 -47.39 16.85 16.19
C GLY A 782 -46.71 15.48 16.15
N ALA A 783 -45.38 15.48 16.10
CA ALA A 783 -44.56 14.27 16.14
C ALA A 783 -43.66 14.23 17.38
N VAL A 784 -43.35 13.01 17.83
CA VAL A 784 -42.41 12.74 18.92
C VAL A 784 -41.41 11.70 18.46
N PHE A 785 -40.15 12.08 18.38
CA PHE A 785 -39.03 11.16 18.14
C PHE A 785 -38.43 10.73 19.46
N THR A 786 -38.27 9.42 19.66
CA THR A 786 -37.69 8.81 20.86
C THR A 786 -36.41 8.09 20.48
N VAL A 787 -35.28 8.54 21.04
CA VAL A 787 -33.96 7.94 20.87
C VAL A 787 -33.58 7.21 22.16
N SER A 788 -33.30 5.91 22.07
CA SER A 788 -32.85 5.08 23.19
C SER A 788 -31.39 4.72 23.00
N LEU A 789 -30.52 5.09 23.96
CA LEU A 789 -29.08 4.84 23.94
C LEU A 789 -28.67 4.01 25.18
N PRO A 790 -27.82 2.98 25.04
CA PRO A 790 -27.40 2.17 26.18
C PRO A 790 -26.52 2.97 27.15
N ILE A 791 -26.86 2.90 28.43
CA ILE A 791 -26.03 3.40 29.54
C ILE A 791 -25.03 2.29 29.83
N SER A 792 -23.75 2.57 29.55
CA SER A 792 -22.63 1.65 29.83
C SER A 792 -22.43 1.41 31.31
#